data_AF-M3B5W6-F1
#
_entry.id   AF-M3B5W6-F1
#
_cell.length_a   1.000
_cell.length_b   1.000
_cell.length_c   1.000
_cell.angle_alpha   90.00
_cell.angle_beta   90.00
_cell.angle_gamma   90.00
#
_symmetry.space_group_name_H-M   'P 1'
#
loop_
_entity.id
_entity.type
_entity.pdbx_description
1 polymer ?
#
loop_
_entity_poly.entity_id
_entity_poly.type
_entity_poly.pdbx_seq_one_letter_code
_entity_poly.pdbx_strand_id
1 'polypeptide(L)'
;MGLEVTTALVALVVSLIALLIASLQLVQALFGTAEGYKRCSRSVIGSWEGLRRRYFLPSELRFEVLYMTPQILLVSQEAKRWLEDKHLENCTAENQGPVEHVCILHQHNIDKIYKEEQRKKCEWEENASRWHRHYHELLDWLSRHYNPWEYHNKMRILFTTARGHNFKQDPSTHPEEIRMEELARTVTTYVPPLERGVQRRPTHLRSAPVSSPGPDYEMRVTWDIFLKEITNVYTQYPAWTPDVPRFDVHTAIRYANHAAISDARHLYLERNWARTHAAVMFRQWSWDMMPADMTRPLATIAISHLVILAVRLGMQWRSINLETGMSADGHGYSLSSTRSDKLGLVFKLIAFGPDFEPQGRLIPSKSADKLICGMLPGCNVLVNRDFNLIDNDRRSILDLRRAQEPDHVLDQIGLPEKARLQIKGAARKWSLPSIHNEIVPLLCAFLPIEGVSAVRHYAHCWLERRKSVLHLWEGRYVLLYRLRQTLRVPRGVHHSHSPQLITTYDYLEHLMTDYPQDFFGLKDDRAIDGPHGHSTNPKAAERRNELIALCRKIHRWTDDCLKDMGFAKEDAQGRTHYQNLVAAHINMAIHSTTSIYSNAKRQTEFPSCPLSVEKIPRVYEPILREVLALGDDTRPPWVLCQLLEEAQRYVHYMACEDHSVAKYLRERGLTCSVSEIETAWWILMLRGIAWNMSTIDHCWGEPIPASFYDNHVPAWMT
;
A
#
# COMPACT_ATOMS: atom_id res chain seq x y z
N MET A 1 91.33 9.87 15.08
CA MET A 1 90.59 8.61 15.30
C MET A 1 89.38 8.75 16.24
N GLY A 2 89.45 9.41 17.40
CA GLY A 2 88.28 9.52 18.30
C GLY A 2 87.10 10.34 17.74
N LEU A 3 87.37 11.44 17.02
CA LEU A 3 86.34 12.35 16.53
C LEU A 3 85.55 11.81 15.32
N GLU A 4 86.19 11.04 14.45
CA GLU A 4 85.57 10.47 13.25
C GLU A 4 84.62 9.31 13.60
N VAL A 5 84.98 8.53 14.63
CA VAL A 5 84.14 7.43 15.12
C VAL A 5 82.92 7.99 15.85
N THR A 6 83.07 9.06 16.63
CA THR A 6 81.92 9.69 17.31
C THR A 6 80.98 10.38 16.33
N THR A 7 81.49 11.07 15.31
CA THR A 7 80.63 11.68 14.27
C THR A 7 79.91 10.61 13.44
N ALA A 8 80.58 9.52 13.07
CA ALA A 8 79.96 8.41 12.36
C ALA A 8 78.87 7.72 13.21
N LEU A 9 79.11 7.51 14.51
CA LEU A 9 78.13 6.94 15.42
C LEU A 9 76.89 7.85 15.55
N VAL A 10 77.09 9.16 15.74
CA VAL A 10 76.00 10.13 15.84
C VAL A 10 75.20 10.16 14.53
N ALA A 11 75.86 10.17 13.37
CA ALA A 11 75.20 10.14 12.07
C ALA A 11 74.36 8.86 11.85
N LEU A 12 74.86 7.70 12.29
CA LEU A 12 74.12 6.43 12.25
C LEU A 12 72.88 6.48 13.14
N VAL A 13 73.00 6.99 14.37
CA VAL A 13 71.87 7.13 15.29
C VAL A 13 70.80 8.07 14.71
N VAL A 14 71.21 9.22 14.18
CA VAL A 14 70.28 10.18 13.53
C VAL A 14 69.59 9.55 12.32
N SER A 15 70.32 8.80 11.49
CA SER A 15 69.77 8.11 10.32
C SER A 15 68.78 7.01 10.70
N LEU A 16 69.06 6.24 11.76
CA LEU A 16 68.15 5.22 12.30
C LEU A 16 66.86 5.83 12.85
N ILE A 17 66.96 6.94 13.59
CA ILE A 17 65.79 7.68 14.08
C ILE A 17 64.97 8.23 12.92
N ALA A 18 65.61 8.83 11.92
CA ALA A 18 64.94 9.33 10.72
C ALA A 18 64.22 8.22 9.95
N LEU A 19 64.86 7.06 9.78
CA LEU A 19 64.26 5.89 9.14
C LEU A 19 63.05 5.36 9.93
N LEU A 20 63.15 5.30 11.26
CA LEU A 20 62.04 4.88 12.12
C LEU A 20 60.84 5.83 11.99
N ILE A 21 61.08 7.15 12.02
CA ILE A 21 60.03 8.16 11.84
C ILE A 21 59.40 8.04 10.46
N ALA A 22 60.20 7.93 9.39
CA ALA A 22 59.70 7.77 8.02
C ALA A 22 58.87 6.49 7.86
N SER A 23 59.28 5.40 8.50
CA SER A 23 58.54 4.12 8.50
C SER A 23 57.21 4.24 9.23
N LEU A 24 57.19 4.90 10.39
CA LEU A 24 55.95 5.17 11.14
C LEU A 24 55.00 6.09 10.37
N GLN A 25 55.52 7.12 9.69
CA GLN A 25 54.74 8.01 8.83
C GLN A 25 54.13 7.26 7.64
N LEU A 26 54.90 6.37 7.00
CA LEU A 26 54.41 5.53 5.91
C LEU A 26 53.29 4.59 6.40
N VAL A 27 53.49 3.93 7.55
CA VAL A 27 52.47 3.07 8.16
C VAL A 27 51.20 3.87 8.51
N GLN A 28 51.35 5.07 9.07
CA GLN A 28 50.21 5.95 9.37
C GLN A 28 49.48 6.38 8.09
N ALA A 29 50.21 6.72 7.02
CA ALA A 29 49.62 7.06 5.74
C ALA A 29 48.86 5.87 5.13
N LEU A 30 49.46 4.66 5.18
CA LEU A 30 48.83 3.42 4.73
C LEU A 30 47.52 3.15 5.46
N PHE A 31 47.48 3.25 6.79
CA PHE A 31 46.24 3.09 7.55
C PHE A 31 45.25 4.25 7.35
N GLY A 32 45.74 5.45 7.06
CA GLY A 32 44.93 6.62 6.71
C GLY A 32 44.14 6.45 5.41
N THR A 33 44.61 5.61 4.48
CA THR A 33 43.87 5.31 3.23
C THR A 33 42.54 4.58 3.47
N ALA A 34 42.39 3.90 4.62
CA ALA A 34 41.19 3.14 4.97
C ALA A 34 40.10 3.99 5.68
N GLU A 35 39.98 5.29 5.37
CA GLU A 35 38.99 6.18 6.01
C GLU A 35 37.55 5.69 5.82
N GLY A 36 37.27 5.05 4.67
CA GLY A 36 35.99 4.39 4.40
C GLY A 36 35.60 3.33 5.42
N TYR A 37 36.58 2.72 6.10
CA TYR A 37 36.33 1.69 7.10
C TYR A 37 35.61 2.26 8.32
N LYS A 38 35.98 3.47 8.76
CA LYS A 38 35.28 4.18 9.85
C LYS A 38 33.87 4.58 9.44
N ARG A 39 33.71 4.96 8.17
CA ARG A 39 32.41 5.35 7.59
C ARG A 39 31.44 4.18 7.38
N CYS A 40 31.94 2.95 7.48
CA CYS A 40 31.16 1.71 7.42
C CYS A 40 31.08 1.00 8.79
N SER A 41 31.15 1.73 9.91
CA SER A 41 31.04 1.17 11.26
C SER A 41 29.63 0.66 11.59
N ARG A 42 29.53 -0.18 12.64
CA ARG A 42 28.23 -0.62 13.19
C ARG A 42 27.28 0.54 13.49
N SER A 43 27.81 1.65 13.98
CA SER A 43 27.04 2.86 14.28
C SER A 43 26.49 3.57 13.03
N VAL A 44 27.00 3.24 11.83
CA VAL A 44 26.58 3.86 10.57
C VAL A 44 25.71 2.90 9.73
N ILE A 45 26.13 1.64 9.58
CA ILE A 45 25.44 0.64 8.72
C ILE A 45 24.86 -0.55 9.49
N GLY A 46 24.79 -0.47 10.82
CA GLY A 46 24.19 -1.52 11.63
C GLY A 46 24.89 -2.86 11.46
N SER A 47 24.08 -3.93 11.36
CA SER A 47 24.55 -5.31 11.23
C SER A 47 25.35 -5.59 9.94
N TRP A 48 25.32 -4.68 8.97
CA TRP A 48 26.03 -4.83 7.68
C TRP A 48 27.52 -4.52 7.80
N GLU A 49 27.97 -4.04 8.96
CA GLU A 49 29.40 -3.94 9.30
C GLU A 49 30.12 -5.27 9.09
N GLY A 50 29.47 -6.41 9.39
CA GLY A 50 30.05 -7.74 9.20
C GLY A 50 30.34 -8.10 7.74
N LEU A 51 29.79 -7.34 6.79
CA LEU A 51 29.95 -7.55 5.34
C LEU A 51 30.98 -6.59 4.70
N ARG A 52 31.69 -5.78 5.50
CA ARG A 52 32.79 -4.94 5.00
C ARG A 52 34.12 -5.69 5.08
N ARG A 53 35.02 -5.45 4.13
CA ARG A 53 36.37 -5.99 4.12
C ARG A 53 37.38 -4.96 3.63
N ARG A 54 38.61 -5.05 4.15
CA ARG A 54 39.74 -4.28 3.63
C ARG A 54 40.48 -5.15 2.62
N TYR A 55 40.74 -4.60 1.46
CA TYR A 55 41.50 -5.25 0.41
C TYR A 55 42.79 -4.47 0.18
N PHE A 56 43.95 -5.11 0.32
CA PHE A 56 45.23 -4.45 0.07
C PHE A 56 45.53 -4.51 -1.43
N LEU A 57 45.80 -3.35 -2.04
CA LEU A 57 46.21 -3.23 -3.44
C LEU A 57 47.73 -3.01 -3.49
N PRO A 58 48.53 -4.05 -3.79
CA PRO A 58 49.99 -3.93 -3.79
C PRO A 58 50.50 -2.96 -4.86
N SER A 59 49.79 -2.85 -5.98
CA SER A 59 50.11 -1.94 -7.09
C SER A 59 50.02 -0.46 -6.72
N GLU A 60 49.16 -0.12 -5.76
CA GLU A 60 48.91 1.26 -5.34
C GLU A 60 49.40 1.53 -3.91
N LEU A 61 49.95 0.51 -3.24
CA LEU A 61 50.35 0.53 -1.83
C LEU A 61 49.29 1.20 -0.94
N ARG A 62 48.03 0.75 -1.03
CA ARG A 62 46.93 1.26 -0.20
C ARG A 62 45.88 0.21 0.10
N PHE A 63 45.04 0.49 1.11
CA PHE A 63 43.88 -0.33 1.41
C PHE A 63 42.64 0.25 0.74
N GLU A 64 41.96 -0.57 -0.05
CA GLU A 64 40.61 -0.32 -0.51
C GLU A 64 39.61 -0.89 0.49
N VAL A 65 38.53 -0.14 0.74
CA VAL A 65 37.45 -0.58 1.63
C VAL A 65 36.28 -1.03 0.77
N LEU A 66 36.03 -2.33 0.77
CA LEU A 66 34.87 -2.92 0.12
C LEU A 66 33.76 -3.10 1.15
N TYR A 67 32.54 -2.75 0.79
CA TYR A 67 31.36 -2.91 1.65
C TYR A 67 30.17 -3.40 0.84
N MET A 68 29.16 -3.96 1.51
CA MET A 68 27.92 -4.39 0.87
C MET A 68 26.77 -3.47 1.24
N THR A 69 25.88 -3.17 0.30
CA THR A 69 24.63 -2.44 0.53
C THR A 69 23.43 -3.15 -0.09
N PRO A 70 22.23 -2.91 0.43
CA PRO A 70 21.02 -3.45 -0.16
C PRO A 70 20.64 -2.72 -1.44
N GLN A 71 20.39 -3.47 -2.49
CA GLN A 71 19.56 -3.05 -3.60
C GLN A 71 18.13 -3.53 -3.37
N ILE A 72 17.23 -2.59 -3.12
CA ILE A 72 15.83 -2.84 -2.79
C ILE A 72 15.03 -2.89 -4.10
N LEU A 73 14.23 -3.94 -4.26
CA LEU A 73 13.46 -4.21 -5.46
C LEU A 73 12.02 -4.58 -5.11
N LEU A 74 11.07 -4.20 -5.95
CA LEU A 74 9.77 -4.85 -6.03
C LEU A 74 9.81 -5.84 -7.19
N VAL A 75 9.48 -7.10 -6.91
CA VAL A 75 9.52 -8.18 -7.91
C VAL A 75 8.15 -8.83 -8.02
N SER A 76 7.76 -9.26 -9.23
CA SER A 76 6.54 -10.06 -9.40
C SER A 76 6.69 -11.42 -8.72
N GLN A 77 5.58 -12.12 -8.47
CA GLN A 77 5.58 -13.48 -7.96
C GLN A 77 6.33 -14.47 -8.88
N GLU A 78 6.33 -14.23 -10.18
CA GLU A 78 7.08 -15.03 -11.17
C GLU A 78 8.58 -14.78 -11.06
N ALA A 79 8.99 -13.51 -11.03
CA ALA A 79 10.39 -13.13 -10.82
C ALA A 79 10.90 -13.63 -9.46
N LYS A 80 10.04 -13.62 -8.43
CA LYS A 80 10.33 -14.22 -7.13
C LYS A 80 10.68 -15.71 -7.27
N ARG A 81 9.85 -16.51 -7.94
CA ARG A 81 10.11 -17.96 -8.12
C ARG A 81 11.40 -18.20 -8.88
N TRP A 82 11.61 -17.46 -9.97
CA TRP A 82 12.85 -17.54 -10.74
C TRP A 82 14.10 -17.23 -9.89
N LEU A 83 14.01 -16.23 -9.00
CA LEU A 83 15.07 -15.89 -8.06
C LEU A 83 15.30 -16.98 -7.01
N GLU A 84 14.23 -17.61 -6.51
CA GLU A 84 14.32 -18.73 -5.56
C GLU A 84 15.00 -19.94 -6.21
N ASP A 85 14.64 -20.27 -7.46
CA ASP A 85 15.22 -21.38 -8.21
C ASP A 85 16.72 -21.14 -8.49
N LYS A 86 17.10 -19.93 -8.93
CA LYS A 86 18.50 -19.55 -9.15
C LYS A 86 19.35 -19.52 -7.88
N HIS A 87 18.78 -19.11 -6.75
CA HIS A 87 19.48 -19.16 -5.46
C HIS A 87 19.77 -20.61 -5.06
N LEU A 88 18.87 -21.55 -5.36
CA LEU A 88 19.07 -22.97 -5.10
C LEU A 88 20.23 -23.54 -5.94
N GLU A 89 20.31 -23.18 -7.22
CA GLU A 89 21.42 -23.58 -8.12
C GLU A 89 22.77 -23.04 -7.63
N ASN A 90 22.83 -21.75 -7.26
CA ASN A 90 24.07 -21.12 -6.78
C ASN A 90 24.52 -21.64 -5.41
N CYS A 91 23.61 -22.08 -4.54
CA CYS A 91 23.98 -22.72 -3.27
C CYS A 91 24.56 -24.13 -3.43
N THR A 92 24.35 -24.78 -4.58
CA THR A 92 24.95 -26.09 -4.89
C THR A 92 26.29 -26.00 -5.61
N ALA A 93 26.69 -24.82 -6.08
CA ALA A 93 27.96 -24.59 -6.75
C ALA A 93 28.95 -23.91 -5.80
N GLU A 94 29.96 -24.67 -5.32
CA GLU A 94 31.16 -24.11 -4.69
C GLU A 94 31.94 -23.27 -5.72
N ASN A 95 31.61 -21.98 -5.87
CA ASN A 95 32.41 -21.08 -6.70
C ASN A 95 32.63 -19.72 -6.02
N GLN A 96 33.91 -19.44 -5.77
CA GLN A 96 34.47 -18.28 -5.06
C GLN A 96 34.57 -17.04 -5.96
N GLY A 97 33.43 -16.55 -6.46
CA GLY A 97 33.31 -15.21 -7.06
C GLY A 97 32.50 -14.27 -6.15
N PRO A 98 32.48 -12.94 -6.39
CA PRO A 98 31.49 -12.05 -5.77
C PRO A 98 30.10 -12.41 -6.33
N VAL A 99 29.47 -13.43 -5.75
CA VAL A 99 28.14 -13.88 -6.16
C VAL A 99 27.13 -12.81 -5.72
N GLU A 100 26.39 -12.26 -6.67
CA GLU A 100 25.22 -11.43 -6.38
C GLU A 100 24.18 -12.29 -5.65
N HIS A 101 24.12 -12.18 -4.33
CA HIS A 101 23.12 -12.88 -3.53
C HIS A 101 21.82 -12.08 -3.57
N VAL A 102 20.78 -12.65 -4.18
CA VAL A 102 19.43 -12.10 -4.14
C VAL A 102 18.65 -12.79 -3.03
N CYS A 103 18.27 -12.04 -2.01
CA CYS A 103 17.44 -12.53 -0.91
C CYS A 103 16.05 -11.91 -1.01
N ILE A 104 15.02 -12.74 -1.17
CA ILE A 104 13.66 -12.27 -0.95
C ILE A 104 13.50 -12.01 0.54
N LEU A 105 12.84 -10.90 0.91
CA LEU A 105 12.55 -10.58 2.30
C LEU A 105 11.54 -11.60 2.85
N HIS A 106 12.04 -12.74 3.32
CA HIS A 106 11.31 -13.68 4.15
C HIS A 106 11.61 -13.37 5.61
N GLN A 107 10.58 -13.46 6.46
CA GLN A 107 10.65 -13.30 7.91
C GLN A 107 11.88 -14.02 8.50
N HIS A 108 12.25 -15.21 8.01
CA HIS A 108 13.39 -16.00 8.51
C HIS A 108 14.77 -15.32 8.36
N ASN A 109 15.02 -14.57 7.28
CA ASN A 109 16.32 -13.95 7.03
C ASN A 109 16.52 -12.68 7.86
N ILE A 110 15.45 -11.93 8.11
CA ILE A 110 15.46 -10.77 9.01
C ILE A 110 15.41 -11.25 10.46
N ASP A 111 14.64 -12.29 10.78
CA ASP A 111 14.61 -12.90 12.12
C ASP A 111 15.99 -13.41 12.56
N LYS A 112 16.85 -13.88 11.64
CA LYS A 112 18.23 -14.27 12.01
C LYS A 112 19.06 -13.06 12.45
N ILE A 113 18.92 -11.93 11.75
CA ILE A 113 19.57 -10.64 12.07
C ILE A 113 18.92 -10.00 13.32
N TYR A 114 17.61 -10.15 13.49
CA TYR A 114 16.79 -9.48 14.49
C TYR A 114 16.70 -10.26 15.81
N LYS A 115 16.73 -11.60 15.81
CA LYS A 115 16.80 -12.41 17.03
C LYS A 115 18.07 -12.12 17.82
N GLU A 116 19.14 -11.72 17.14
CA GLU A 116 20.41 -11.33 17.78
C GLU A 116 20.32 -9.96 18.47
N GLU A 117 19.48 -9.05 17.97
CA GLU A 117 19.16 -7.75 18.61
C GLU A 117 18.08 -7.87 19.70
N GLN A 118 17.02 -8.63 19.46
CA GLN A 118 15.95 -8.86 20.44
C GLN A 118 16.44 -9.64 21.65
N ARG A 119 17.38 -10.58 21.50
CA ARG A 119 17.98 -11.27 22.64
C ARG A 119 18.62 -10.28 23.62
N LYS A 120 19.30 -9.25 23.12
CA LYS A 120 19.93 -8.20 23.94
C LYS A 120 18.90 -7.26 24.58
N LYS A 121 17.79 -6.98 23.87
CA LYS A 121 16.69 -6.15 24.39
C LYS A 121 15.87 -6.89 25.46
N CYS A 122 15.58 -8.17 25.25
CA CYS A 122 14.91 -9.02 26.24
C CYS A 122 15.77 -9.21 27.50
N GLU A 123 17.09 -9.42 27.37
CA GLU A 123 17.99 -9.46 28.54
C GLU A 123 17.93 -8.16 29.36
N TRP A 124 17.77 -7.01 28.71
CA TRP A 124 17.65 -5.71 29.39
C TRP A 124 16.27 -5.52 30.06
N GLU A 125 15.18 -5.83 29.36
CA GLU A 125 13.80 -5.69 29.88
C GLU A 125 13.49 -6.70 31.00
N GLU A 126 14.07 -7.90 30.94
CA GLU A 126 13.93 -8.93 31.98
C GLU A 126 14.70 -8.53 33.25
N ASN A 127 15.87 -7.90 33.10
CA ASN A 127 16.61 -7.30 34.22
C ASN A 127 15.88 -6.10 34.83
N ALA A 128 15.32 -5.21 34.01
CA ALA A 128 14.52 -4.07 34.48
C ALA A 128 13.25 -4.53 35.23
N SER A 129 12.58 -5.58 34.73
CA SER A 129 11.38 -6.15 35.35
C SER A 129 11.68 -6.93 36.64
N ARG A 130 12.89 -7.52 36.77
CA ARG A 130 13.38 -8.08 38.04
C ARG A 130 13.60 -6.99 39.07
N TRP A 131 14.21 -5.88 38.66
CA TRP A 131 14.49 -4.74 39.52
C TRP A 131 13.20 -4.10 40.02
N HIS A 132 12.22 -3.90 39.13
CA HIS A 132 10.93 -3.31 39.48
C HIS A 132 10.16 -4.18 40.49
N ARG A 133 10.20 -5.51 40.37
CA ARG A 133 9.61 -6.43 41.36
C ARG A 133 10.29 -6.37 42.73
N HIS A 134 11.62 -6.43 42.77
CA HIS A 134 12.37 -6.34 44.03
C HIS A 134 12.15 -4.99 44.72
N TYR A 135 12.03 -3.91 43.94
CA TYR A 135 11.73 -2.58 44.46
C TYR A 135 10.35 -2.54 45.14
N HIS A 136 9.30 -3.07 44.52
CA HIS A 136 7.96 -3.09 45.12
C HIS A 136 7.86 -4.02 46.33
N GLU A 137 8.53 -5.18 46.30
CA GLU A 137 8.60 -6.09 47.45
C GLU A 137 9.33 -5.45 48.64
N LEU A 138 10.40 -4.70 48.38
CA LEU A 138 11.10 -3.93 49.41
C LEU A 138 10.21 -2.83 50.00
N LEU A 139 9.44 -2.12 49.17
CA LEU A 139 8.52 -1.08 49.63
C LEU A 139 7.41 -1.64 50.50
N ASP A 140 6.80 -2.76 50.08
CA ASP A 140 5.77 -3.45 50.85
C ASP A 140 6.32 -3.98 52.18
N TRP A 141 7.50 -4.61 52.18
CA TRP A 141 8.16 -5.06 53.41
C TRP A 141 8.46 -3.91 54.37
N LEU A 142 9.02 -2.80 53.88
CA LEU A 142 9.32 -1.61 54.68
C LEU A 142 8.04 -1.00 55.27
N SER A 143 6.95 -0.98 54.50
CA SER A 143 5.66 -0.43 54.94
C SER A 143 5.00 -1.23 56.07
N ARG A 144 5.28 -2.54 56.14
CA ARG A 144 4.70 -3.44 57.15
C ARG A 144 5.49 -3.48 58.45
N HIS A 145 6.80 -3.20 58.41
CA HIS A 145 7.70 -3.39 59.54
C HIS A 145 8.17 -2.09 60.20
N TYR A 146 7.90 -0.93 59.58
CA TYR A 146 8.27 0.37 60.13
C TYR A 146 7.05 1.26 60.26
N ASN A 147 6.96 2.00 61.36
CA ASN A 147 5.92 3.01 61.51
C ASN A 147 6.10 4.12 60.44
N PRO A 148 5.06 4.92 60.15
CA PRO A 148 5.08 5.86 59.03
C PRO A 148 6.26 6.85 59.04
N TRP A 149 6.77 7.22 60.23
CA TRP A 149 7.89 8.14 60.37
C TRP A 149 9.25 7.44 60.09
N GLU A 150 9.44 6.22 60.59
CA GLU A 150 10.62 5.40 60.29
C GLU A 150 10.68 4.95 58.82
N TYR A 151 9.52 4.59 58.25
CA TYR A 151 9.36 4.29 56.83
C TYR A 151 9.83 5.47 55.97
N HIS A 152 9.37 6.68 56.30
CA HIS A 152 9.73 7.89 55.57
C HIS A 152 11.24 8.21 55.69
N ASN A 153 11.83 8.06 56.88
CA ASN A 153 13.26 8.29 57.08
C ASN A 153 14.14 7.26 56.35
N LYS A 154 13.77 5.97 56.37
CA LYS A 154 14.51 4.92 55.64
C LYS A 154 14.39 5.06 54.13
N MET A 155 13.21 5.45 53.63
CA MET A 155 13.00 5.80 52.23
C MET A 155 13.84 7.02 51.80
N ARG A 156 13.91 8.04 52.66
CA ARG A 156 14.74 9.22 52.40
C ARG A 156 16.23 8.87 52.32
N ILE A 157 16.72 7.97 53.18
CA ILE A 157 18.11 7.46 53.14
C ILE A 157 18.35 6.68 51.85
N LEU A 158 17.49 5.72 51.49
CA LEU A 158 17.57 4.96 50.22
C LEU A 158 17.63 5.87 48.98
N PHE A 159 16.77 6.90 48.93
CA PHE A 159 16.73 7.86 47.82
C PHE A 159 17.92 8.83 47.80
N THR A 160 18.46 9.21 48.96
CA THR A 160 19.64 10.10 49.04
C THR A 160 20.93 9.34 48.75
N THR A 161 21.05 8.06 49.12
CA THR A 161 22.17 7.20 48.72
C THR A 161 22.14 6.92 47.21
N ALA A 162 20.95 6.72 46.62
CA ALA A 162 20.80 6.54 45.17
C ALA A 162 21.05 7.82 44.34
N ARG A 163 20.74 9.01 44.88
CA ARG A 163 21.02 10.31 44.22
C ARG A 163 22.41 10.89 44.53
N GLY A 164 23.07 10.43 45.58
CA GLY A 164 24.32 11.00 46.10
C GLY A 164 25.60 10.61 45.35
N HIS A 165 25.57 9.61 44.47
CA HIS A 165 26.73 9.23 43.65
C HIS A 165 26.77 10.00 42.32
N ASN A 166 26.94 11.32 42.43
CA ASN A 166 27.48 12.16 41.36
C ASN A 166 28.81 12.74 41.86
N PHE A 167 29.92 12.03 41.66
CA PHE A 167 31.26 12.60 41.83
C PHE A 167 32.21 12.09 40.75
N LYS A 168 32.68 13.07 39.96
CA LYS A 168 33.89 13.21 39.13
C LYS A 168 34.48 11.97 38.45
N GLN A 169 34.59 12.11 37.13
CA GLN A 169 35.29 11.29 36.15
C GLN A 169 36.72 10.87 36.56
N ASP A 170 37.02 9.59 36.35
CA ASP A 170 38.33 9.07 35.90
C ASP A 170 38.03 8.01 34.80
N PRO A 171 38.58 8.11 33.57
CA PRO A 171 38.18 7.24 32.45
C PRO A 171 38.80 5.83 32.43
N SER A 172 39.53 5.39 33.46
CA SER A 172 40.48 4.28 33.30
C SER A 172 40.22 2.97 34.07
N THR A 173 39.09 2.80 34.77
CA THR A 173 38.78 1.50 35.42
C THR A 173 37.29 1.15 35.34
N HIS A 174 36.98 -0.09 34.92
CA HIS A 174 35.62 -0.68 34.95
C HIS A 174 35.22 -1.02 36.40
N PRO A 175 34.15 -0.44 36.98
CA PRO A 175 33.73 -0.75 38.34
C PRO A 175 32.21 -0.96 38.51
N GLU A 176 31.52 -1.52 37.50
CA GLU A 176 30.05 -1.73 37.59
C GLU A 176 29.66 -3.15 38.05
N GLU A 177 30.42 -4.19 37.72
CA GLU A 177 30.11 -5.57 38.16
C GLU A 177 30.45 -5.83 39.64
N ILE A 178 31.58 -5.29 40.15
CA ILE A 178 32.03 -5.56 41.53
C ILE A 178 31.18 -4.78 42.56
N ARG A 179 30.65 -3.60 42.20
CA ARG A 179 29.87 -2.76 43.13
C ARG A 179 28.41 -3.21 43.29
N MET A 180 27.84 -3.87 42.28
CA MET A 180 26.47 -4.39 42.34
C MET A 180 26.36 -5.71 43.12
N GLU A 181 27.40 -6.55 43.12
CA GLU A 181 27.46 -7.74 43.96
C GLU A 181 27.57 -7.41 45.45
N GLU A 182 28.27 -6.35 45.82
CA GLU A 182 28.46 -5.97 47.22
C GLU A 182 27.18 -5.34 47.81
N LEU A 183 26.45 -4.58 46.98
CA LEU A 183 25.12 -4.06 47.32
C LEU A 183 24.07 -5.20 47.37
N ALA A 184 24.11 -6.15 46.43
CA ALA A 184 23.24 -7.32 46.43
C ALA A 184 23.50 -8.23 47.64
N ARG A 185 24.78 -8.45 48.02
CA ARG A 185 25.15 -9.20 49.23
C ARG A 185 24.58 -8.59 50.49
N THR A 186 24.65 -7.26 50.61
CA THR A 186 24.12 -6.51 51.78
C THR A 186 22.60 -6.62 51.89
N VAL A 187 21.90 -6.74 50.76
CA VAL A 187 20.44 -6.90 50.71
C VAL A 187 20.00 -8.35 50.93
N THR A 188 20.77 -9.34 50.45
CA THR A 188 20.46 -10.76 50.65
C THR A 188 20.67 -11.27 52.08
N THR A 189 21.47 -10.61 52.93
CA THR A 189 21.67 -11.03 54.33
C THR A 189 20.44 -10.84 55.22
N TYR A 190 19.43 -10.08 54.77
CA TYR A 190 18.27 -9.70 55.58
C TYR A 190 16.94 -10.34 55.18
N VAL A 191 16.91 -11.23 54.18
CA VAL A 191 15.65 -11.83 53.69
C VAL A 191 15.79 -13.34 53.51
N PRO A 192 15.04 -14.19 54.24
CA PRO A 192 15.00 -15.63 54.01
C PRO A 192 14.08 -15.98 52.83
N PRO A 193 14.34 -17.10 52.09
CA PRO A 193 13.61 -17.43 50.88
C PRO A 193 12.23 -18.01 51.21
N LEU A 194 11.17 -17.48 50.58
CA LEU A 194 9.79 -17.94 50.74
C LEU A 194 9.22 -18.51 49.43
N GLU A 195 8.50 -19.61 49.59
CA GLU A 195 8.02 -20.55 48.58
C GLU A 195 6.89 -19.99 47.69
N ARG A 196 6.80 -20.54 46.48
CA ARG A 196 5.85 -20.15 45.42
C ARG A 196 4.43 -20.62 45.75
N GLY A 197 3.45 -19.72 45.65
CA GLY A 197 2.05 -20.10 45.68
C GLY A 197 1.07 -19.02 45.18
N VAL A 198 0.51 -19.28 43.99
CA VAL A 198 -0.87 -18.96 43.53
C VAL A 198 -1.22 -17.52 43.08
N GLN A 199 -1.72 -17.48 41.84
CA GLN A 199 -2.24 -16.34 41.06
C GLN A 199 -3.54 -15.73 41.62
N ARG A 200 -3.70 -14.40 41.51
CA ARG A 200 -4.95 -13.72 41.09
C ARG A 200 -4.66 -12.35 40.42
N ARG A 201 -5.46 -12.00 39.41
CA ARG A 201 -5.67 -10.68 38.76
C ARG A 201 -7.19 -10.36 38.89
N PRO A 202 -7.72 -9.16 38.53
CA PRO A 202 -7.12 -7.83 38.31
C PRO A 202 -7.94 -6.68 38.96
N THR A 203 -7.50 -5.41 38.90
CA THR A 203 -8.27 -4.27 38.31
C THR A 203 -7.58 -2.90 38.43
N HIS A 204 -7.72 -2.12 37.35
CA HIS A 204 -7.63 -0.66 37.12
C HIS A 204 -6.62 0.22 37.87
N LEU A 205 -5.78 0.96 37.12
CA LEU A 205 -5.51 2.38 37.39
C LEU A 205 -4.88 3.14 36.20
N ARG A 206 -5.14 4.45 36.24
CA ARG A 206 -4.98 5.54 35.28
C ARG A 206 -3.63 5.67 34.58
N SER A 207 -3.68 6.18 33.35
CA SER A 207 -2.57 6.73 32.57
C SER A 207 -1.85 7.88 33.29
N ALA A 208 -0.54 7.75 33.46
CA ALA A 208 0.37 8.80 33.91
C ALA A 208 0.85 9.66 32.70
N PRO A 209 1.32 10.91 32.92
CA PRO A 209 1.73 11.79 31.84
C PRO A 209 3.09 11.38 31.24
N VAL A 210 3.18 11.57 29.94
CA VAL A 210 4.31 11.23 29.06
C VAL A 210 5.59 11.96 29.53
N SER A 211 6.60 11.20 29.93
CA SER A 211 7.98 11.69 30.02
C SER A 211 8.56 11.78 28.60
N SER A 212 9.04 12.97 28.23
CA SER A 212 9.77 13.21 26.98
C SER A 212 10.88 12.16 26.78
N PRO A 213 11.00 11.54 25.59
CA PRO A 213 12.05 10.55 25.36
C PRO A 213 13.42 11.23 25.33
N GLY A 214 14.38 10.63 26.04
CA GLY A 214 15.76 11.10 26.13
C GLY A 214 16.57 10.96 24.83
N PRO A 215 17.81 11.51 24.81
CA PRO A 215 18.64 11.67 23.60
C PRO A 215 19.15 10.37 22.93
N ASP A 216 18.90 9.19 23.51
CA ASP A 216 19.36 7.90 22.97
C ASP A 216 18.43 7.27 21.91
N TYR A 217 17.32 7.91 21.56
CA TYR A 217 16.40 7.43 20.51
C TYR A 217 16.79 7.86 19.08
N GLU A 218 18.00 8.36 18.87
CA GLU A 218 18.60 8.46 17.54
C GLU A 218 19.10 7.08 17.05
N MET A 219 18.22 6.09 16.89
CA MET A 219 18.55 4.86 16.15
C MET A 219 18.63 5.19 14.65
N ARG A 220 19.75 5.81 14.26
CA ARG A 220 20.11 6.17 12.89
C ARG A 220 20.59 4.97 12.08
N VAL A 221 19.73 3.97 11.86
CA VAL A 221 19.90 3.01 10.75
C VAL A 221 18.61 2.96 9.93
N THR A 222 18.63 3.75 8.87
CA THR A 222 17.48 4.15 8.04
C THR A 222 16.91 3.03 7.18
N TRP A 223 17.76 2.22 6.53
CA TRP A 223 17.29 1.15 5.64
C TRP A 223 16.97 -0.14 6.41
N ASP A 224 17.56 -0.44 7.57
CA ASP A 224 17.15 -1.57 8.42
C ASP A 224 15.71 -1.41 8.91
N ILE A 225 15.38 -0.20 9.39
CA ILE A 225 14.02 0.17 9.78
C ILE A 225 13.09 0.09 8.56
N PHE A 226 13.51 0.65 7.42
CA PHE A 226 12.72 0.55 6.19
C PHE A 226 12.44 -0.90 5.79
N LEU A 227 13.46 -1.77 5.77
CA LEU A 227 13.31 -3.19 5.42
C LEU A 227 12.42 -3.94 6.41
N LYS A 228 12.53 -3.62 7.71
CA LYS A 228 11.64 -4.16 8.74
C LYS A 228 10.19 -3.76 8.48
N GLU A 229 9.95 -2.50 8.18
CA GLU A 229 8.60 -1.96 7.99
C GLU A 229 7.97 -2.44 6.69
N ILE A 230 8.76 -2.51 5.62
CA ILE A 230 8.42 -3.22 4.40
C ILE A 230 8.03 -4.66 4.75
N THR A 231 8.88 -5.39 5.48
CA THR A 231 8.60 -6.79 5.83
C THR A 231 7.31 -6.91 6.62
N ASN A 232 7.09 -6.04 7.61
CA ASN A 232 5.85 -5.98 8.38
C ASN A 232 4.63 -5.83 7.44
N VAL A 233 4.73 -5.00 6.40
CA VAL A 233 3.65 -4.82 5.40
C VAL A 233 3.32 -6.14 4.72
N TYR A 234 4.32 -6.92 4.31
CA TYR A 234 4.09 -8.20 3.64
C TYR A 234 3.74 -9.36 4.58
N THR A 235 4.14 -9.32 5.86
CA THR A 235 3.95 -10.42 6.82
C THR A 235 2.68 -10.29 7.64
N GLN A 236 2.12 -9.08 7.78
CA GLN A 236 0.77 -8.89 8.31
C GLN A 236 -0.31 -9.23 7.28
N TYR A 237 0.00 -9.18 5.97
CA TYR A 237 -0.94 -9.49 4.90
C TYR A 237 -1.55 -10.92 4.97
N PRO A 238 -0.79 -12.01 5.25
CA PRO A 238 -1.36 -13.34 5.48
C PRO A 238 -2.35 -13.43 6.64
N ALA A 239 -2.24 -12.55 7.64
CA ALA A 239 -3.15 -12.54 8.80
C ALA A 239 -4.51 -11.89 8.49
N TRP A 240 -4.70 -11.36 7.27
CA TRP A 240 -5.89 -10.62 6.86
C TRP A 240 -6.92 -11.47 6.10
N THR A 241 -6.58 -12.71 5.74
CA THR A 241 -7.53 -13.71 5.29
C THR A 241 -8.06 -14.45 6.52
N PRO A 242 -9.36 -14.32 6.88
CA PRO A 242 -9.93 -15.00 8.05
C PRO A 242 -9.74 -16.53 8.03
N ASP A 243 -9.54 -17.10 6.84
CA ASP A 243 -9.37 -18.54 6.62
C ASP A 243 -7.92 -19.03 6.65
N VAL A 244 -6.93 -18.18 6.97
CA VAL A 244 -5.58 -18.66 7.24
C VAL A 244 -5.45 -18.86 8.75
N PRO A 245 -5.68 -20.09 9.27
CA PRO A 245 -5.31 -20.40 10.64
C PRO A 245 -3.84 -20.00 10.79
N ARG A 246 -3.53 -19.28 11.88
CA ARG A 246 -2.16 -18.93 12.27
C ARG A 246 -1.28 -20.11 11.95
N PHE A 247 -0.25 -19.88 11.13
CA PHE A 247 0.70 -20.90 10.67
C PHE A 247 1.48 -21.45 11.88
N ASP A 248 0.80 -22.21 12.72
CA ASP A 248 1.38 -23.10 13.69
C ASP A 248 1.68 -24.39 12.93
N VAL A 249 2.95 -24.57 12.61
CA VAL A 249 3.48 -25.75 11.93
C VAL A 249 3.06 -27.04 12.63
N HIS A 250 2.75 -27.01 13.94
CA HIS A 250 2.25 -28.17 14.67
C HIS A 250 0.78 -28.52 14.39
N THR A 251 -0.05 -27.57 13.97
CA THR A 251 -1.48 -27.81 13.70
C THR A 251 -1.69 -28.41 12.30
N ALA A 252 -0.85 -28.06 11.32
CA ALA A 252 -0.91 -28.60 9.96
C ALA A 252 -0.63 -30.11 9.88
N ILE A 253 0.19 -30.66 10.79
CA ILE A 253 0.49 -32.09 10.84
C ILE A 253 -0.74 -32.91 11.29
N ARG A 254 -1.70 -32.30 12.03
CA ARG A 254 -2.89 -33.01 12.51
C ARG A 254 -4.09 -33.00 11.55
N TYR A 255 -4.16 -32.06 10.61
CA TYR A 255 -5.32 -31.91 9.71
C TYR A 255 -5.06 -32.37 8.26
N ALA A 256 -3.89 -32.92 7.97
CA ALA A 256 -3.52 -33.40 6.64
C ALA A 256 -4.20 -34.74 6.29
N ASN A 257 -5.49 -34.69 5.91
CA ASN A 257 -6.06 -35.66 4.98
C ASN A 257 -5.87 -35.15 3.55
N HIS A 258 -5.16 -35.95 2.75
CA HIS A 258 -4.38 -35.58 1.57
C HIS A 258 -5.13 -35.09 0.31
N ALA A 259 -6.46 -34.91 0.33
CA ALA A 259 -7.23 -34.55 -0.88
C ALA A 259 -7.51 -33.04 -1.03
N ALA A 260 -7.76 -32.31 0.06
CA ALA A 260 -8.18 -30.89 -0.02
C ALA A 260 -7.03 -29.90 -0.29
N ILE A 261 -5.78 -30.31 -0.03
CA ILE A 261 -4.59 -29.46 -0.18
C ILE A 261 -4.23 -29.25 -1.66
N SER A 262 -4.58 -30.18 -2.54
CA SER A 262 -4.35 -30.08 -3.99
C SER A 262 -5.18 -28.94 -4.62
N ASP A 263 -6.49 -28.93 -4.38
CA ASP A 263 -7.40 -27.95 -4.97
C ASP A 263 -7.23 -26.55 -4.40
N ALA A 264 -6.97 -26.44 -3.08
CA ALA A 264 -6.66 -25.16 -2.46
C ALA A 264 -5.31 -24.58 -2.95
N ARG A 265 -4.30 -25.44 -3.21
CA ARG A 265 -3.03 -24.99 -3.81
C ARG A 265 -3.21 -24.48 -5.22
N HIS A 266 -3.99 -25.15 -6.07
CA HIS A 266 -4.24 -24.69 -7.44
C HIS A 266 -4.95 -23.34 -7.47
N LEU A 267 -5.98 -23.14 -6.63
CA LEU A 267 -6.68 -21.85 -6.51
C LEU A 267 -5.81 -20.71 -5.91
N TYR A 268 -4.83 -21.03 -5.05
CA TYR A 268 -3.88 -20.05 -4.49
C TYR A 268 -2.71 -19.73 -5.43
N LEU A 269 -2.23 -20.71 -6.19
CA LEU A 269 -1.10 -20.56 -7.10
C LEU A 269 -1.51 -19.88 -8.40
N GLU A 270 -2.74 -20.13 -8.89
CA GLU A 270 -3.29 -19.44 -10.06
C GLU A 270 -3.81 -18.01 -9.79
N ARG A 271 -3.84 -17.56 -8.53
CA ARG A 271 -4.29 -16.20 -8.18
C ARG A 271 -3.18 -15.26 -7.72
N ASN A 272 -1.97 -15.76 -7.48
CA ASN A 272 -0.86 -14.99 -6.91
C ASN A 272 0.10 -14.36 -7.92
N TRP A 273 -0.06 -14.59 -9.23
CA TRP A 273 0.87 -14.05 -10.24
C TRP A 273 0.92 -12.51 -10.26
N ALA A 274 -0.21 -11.87 -9.97
CA ALA A 274 -0.29 -10.42 -9.88
C ALA A 274 0.38 -9.85 -8.61
N ARG A 275 0.84 -10.67 -7.66
CA ARG A 275 1.45 -10.20 -6.41
C ARG A 275 2.85 -9.64 -6.67
N THR A 276 3.16 -8.50 -6.05
CA THR A 276 4.52 -7.96 -6.00
C THR A 276 5.12 -8.19 -4.61
N HIS A 277 6.43 -8.42 -4.54
CA HIS A 277 7.16 -8.71 -3.30
C HIS A 277 8.34 -7.77 -3.19
N ALA A 278 8.66 -7.34 -1.98
CA ALA A 278 9.93 -6.69 -1.75
C ALA A 278 11.06 -7.73 -1.67
N ALA A 279 12.14 -7.47 -2.37
CA ALA A 279 13.35 -8.28 -2.40
C ALA A 279 14.57 -7.38 -2.17
N VAL A 280 15.64 -7.96 -1.63
CA VAL A 280 16.92 -7.30 -1.40
C VAL A 280 18.01 -8.09 -2.10
N MET A 281 18.74 -7.43 -2.97
CA MET A 281 19.95 -7.97 -3.57
C MET A 281 21.16 -7.31 -2.95
N PHE A 282 22.13 -8.10 -2.52
CA PHE A 282 23.34 -7.58 -1.91
C PHE A 282 24.31 -7.11 -3.01
N ARG A 283 24.69 -5.83 -2.97
CA ARG A 283 25.63 -5.23 -3.92
C ARG A 283 26.92 -4.86 -3.20
N GLN A 284 28.04 -5.31 -3.74
CA GLN A 284 29.36 -4.92 -3.23
C GLN A 284 29.83 -3.63 -3.92
N TRP A 285 30.35 -2.70 -3.13
CA TRP A 285 30.87 -1.42 -3.57
C TRP A 285 32.25 -1.16 -2.99
N SER A 286 33.02 -0.33 -3.69
CA SER A 286 34.27 0.25 -3.18
C SER A 286 34.00 1.65 -2.65
N TRP A 287 34.53 1.95 -1.45
CA TRP A 287 34.41 3.27 -0.85
C TRP A 287 35.10 4.35 -1.68
N ASP A 288 36.11 4.00 -2.46
CA ASP A 288 36.83 4.95 -3.31
C ASP A 288 35.94 5.54 -4.42
N MET A 289 34.88 4.83 -4.79
CA MET A 289 33.89 5.26 -5.76
C MET A 289 32.80 6.14 -5.14
N MET A 290 32.77 6.27 -3.81
CA MET A 290 31.79 7.08 -3.10
C MET A 290 32.13 8.57 -3.28
N PRO A 291 31.17 9.42 -3.68
CA PRO A 291 31.38 10.86 -3.71
C PRO A 291 31.76 11.44 -2.34
N ALA A 292 32.58 12.49 -2.34
CA ALA A 292 33.10 13.10 -1.12
C ALA A 292 32.03 13.76 -0.24
N ASP A 293 30.88 14.15 -0.82
CA ASP A 293 29.70 14.65 -0.13
C ASP A 293 28.94 13.56 0.66
N MET A 294 29.22 12.28 0.38
CA MET A 294 28.58 11.17 1.04
C MET A 294 29.40 10.65 2.21
N THR A 295 28.77 10.66 3.39
CA THR A 295 29.42 10.27 4.64
C THR A 295 29.08 8.86 5.09
N ARG A 296 28.21 8.16 4.35
CA ARG A 296 27.65 6.85 4.69
C ARG A 296 27.39 6.01 3.43
N PRO A 297 27.46 4.68 3.51
CA PRO A 297 27.00 3.78 2.46
C PRO A 297 25.55 4.02 2.07
N LEU A 298 25.26 3.92 0.77
CA LEU A 298 23.95 4.17 0.21
C LEU A 298 23.30 2.87 -0.26
N ALA A 299 22.04 2.67 0.11
CA ALA A 299 21.19 1.67 -0.51
C ALA A 299 20.76 2.15 -1.89
N THR A 300 20.50 1.22 -2.81
CA THR A 300 19.99 1.54 -4.15
C THR A 300 18.57 1.04 -4.33
N ILE A 301 17.71 1.83 -4.95
CA ILE A 301 16.33 1.45 -5.28
C ILE A 301 15.93 2.12 -6.60
N ALA A 302 15.04 1.51 -7.38
CA ALA A 302 14.45 2.22 -8.53
C ALA A 302 13.42 3.25 -8.06
N ILE A 303 13.33 4.41 -8.71
CA ILE A 303 12.33 5.44 -8.39
C ILE A 303 10.91 4.85 -8.36
N SER A 304 10.55 4.01 -9.33
CA SER A 304 9.25 3.31 -9.37
C SER A 304 8.97 2.53 -8.08
N HIS A 305 9.92 1.72 -7.64
CA HIS A 305 9.82 0.92 -6.43
C HIS A 305 9.72 1.78 -5.17
N LEU A 306 10.50 2.88 -5.11
CA LEU A 306 10.47 3.80 -3.98
C LEU A 306 9.11 4.50 -3.86
N VAL A 307 8.55 4.97 -4.98
CA VAL A 307 7.22 5.60 -5.04
C VAL A 307 6.14 4.66 -4.52
N ILE A 308 6.13 3.42 -5.01
CA ILE A 308 5.17 2.39 -4.59
C ILE A 308 5.35 2.05 -3.11
N LEU A 309 6.58 1.81 -2.65
CA LEU A 309 6.88 1.45 -1.26
C LEU A 309 6.51 2.56 -0.29
N ALA A 310 6.74 3.83 -0.66
CA ALA A 310 6.38 4.95 0.19
C ALA A 310 4.86 4.98 0.47
N VAL A 311 4.07 4.82 -0.59
CA VAL A 311 2.60 4.78 -0.49
C VAL A 311 2.13 3.54 0.28
N ARG A 312 2.80 2.38 0.10
CA ARG A 312 2.52 1.15 0.88
C ARG A 312 2.81 1.29 2.38
N LEU A 313 3.77 2.13 2.76
CA LEU A 313 4.04 2.49 4.15
C LEU A 313 3.07 3.56 4.69
N GLY A 314 2.11 3.99 3.88
CA GLY A 314 1.12 5.00 4.24
C GLY A 314 1.61 6.44 4.06
N MET A 315 2.79 6.67 3.47
CA MET A 315 3.22 8.03 3.16
C MET A 315 2.37 8.63 2.02
N GLN A 316 2.20 9.94 2.07
CA GLN A 316 1.57 10.76 1.05
C GLN A 316 2.65 11.59 0.37
N TRP A 317 2.69 11.55 -0.96
CA TRP A 317 3.59 12.40 -1.73
C TRP A 317 3.13 13.86 -1.65
N ARG A 318 4.04 14.73 -1.22
CA ARG A 318 3.86 16.19 -1.12
C ARG A 318 4.43 16.92 -2.34
N SER A 319 5.54 16.42 -2.85
CA SER A 319 6.18 16.88 -4.08
C SER A 319 6.71 15.67 -4.83
N ILE A 320 6.38 15.55 -6.12
CA ILE A 320 6.89 14.47 -6.98
C ILE A 320 7.50 14.99 -8.29
N ASN A 321 8.77 15.42 -8.24
CA ASN A 321 9.49 15.91 -9.42
C ASN A 321 10.96 15.46 -9.39
N LEU A 322 11.40 14.80 -10.46
CA LEU A 322 12.77 14.27 -10.58
C LEU A 322 13.83 15.36 -10.68
N GLU A 323 13.48 16.56 -11.17
CA GLU A 323 14.38 17.68 -11.37
C GLU A 323 14.48 18.57 -10.12
N THR A 324 13.33 18.92 -9.52
CA THR A 324 13.26 19.85 -8.38
C THR A 324 13.35 19.17 -7.03
N GLY A 325 13.07 17.86 -6.97
CA GLY A 325 13.09 17.07 -5.75
C GLY A 325 11.73 16.48 -5.37
N MET A 326 11.79 15.43 -4.57
CA MET A 326 10.69 14.59 -4.16
C MET A 326 10.59 14.55 -2.63
N SER A 327 9.37 14.61 -2.10
CA SER A 327 9.11 14.48 -0.67
C SER A 327 7.77 13.79 -0.39
N ALA A 328 7.77 12.95 0.64
CA ALA A 328 6.58 12.29 1.14
C ALA A 328 6.58 12.26 2.68
N ASP A 329 5.41 12.29 3.28
CA ASP A 329 5.24 12.17 4.73
C ASP A 329 3.96 11.42 5.08
N GLY A 330 3.92 10.82 6.26
CA GLY A 330 2.73 10.15 6.77
C GLY A 330 3.06 8.87 7.53
N HIS A 331 2.14 8.48 8.42
CA HIS A 331 2.23 7.24 9.19
C HIS A 331 3.56 7.05 9.94
N GLY A 332 4.11 8.14 10.49
CA GLY A 332 5.37 8.11 11.23
C GLY A 332 6.61 8.05 10.33
N TYR A 333 6.48 8.24 9.02
CA TYR A 333 7.63 8.32 8.10
C TYR A 333 7.68 9.69 7.43
N SER A 334 8.90 10.14 7.14
CA SER A 334 9.17 11.23 6.22
C SER A 334 10.30 10.84 5.28
N LEU A 335 10.07 11.05 3.99
CA LEU A 335 11.00 10.79 2.91
C LEU A 335 11.28 12.11 2.20
N SER A 336 12.55 12.46 2.01
CA SER A 336 12.97 13.69 1.33
C SER A 336 14.18 13.44 0.46
N SER A 337 14.21 14.01 -0.74
CA SER A 337 15.35 13.89 -1.64
C SER A 337 16.27 15.11 -1.55
N THR A 338 17.57 14.89 -1.63
CA THR A 338 18.59 15.88 -1.98
C THR A 338 19.24 15.48 -3.31
N ARG A 339 19.76 16.48 -4.04
CA ARG A 339 20.46 16.24 -5.30
C ARG A 339 21.97 16.20 -5.06
N SER A 340 22.62 15.16 -5.55
CA SER A 340 24.07 15.03 -5.63
C SER A 340 24.48 15.07 -7.09
N ASP A 341 25.51 15.85 -7.40
CA ASP A 341 25.98 16.04 -8.78
C ASP A 341 26.46 14.73 -9.43
N LYS A 342 26.96 13.78 -8.63
CA LYS A 342 27.50 12.51 -9.11
C LYS A 342 26.51 11.35 -9.09
N LEU A 343 25.56 11.35 -8.17
CA LEU A 343 24.65 10.21 -7.92
C LEU A 343 23.20 10.48 -8.32
N GLY A 344 22.83 11.73 -8.61
CA GLY A 344 21.45 12.12 -8.86
C GLY A 344 20.67 12.32 -7.57
N LEU A 345 19.52 11.68 -7.43
CA LEU A 345 18.67 11.82 -6.25
C LEU A 345 19.11 10.89 -5.12
N VAL A 346 19.40 11.49 -3.96
CA VAL A 346 19.70 10.81 -2.71
C VAL A 346 18.55 11.08 -1.74
N PHE A 347 17.88 10.03 -1.29
CA PHE A 347 16.73 10.10 -0.42
C PHE A 347 17.11 9.83 1.02
N LYS A 348 16.61 10.66 1.92
CA LYS A 348 16.69 10.46 3.35
C LYS A 348 15.33 10.03 3.87
N LEU A 349 15.30 8.85 4.49
CA LEU A 349 14.13 8.37 5.22
C LEU A 349 14.30 8.65 6.72
N ILE A 350 13.26 9.18 7.35
CA ILE A 350 13.18 9.42 8.79
C ILE A 350 11.95 8.68 9.31
N ALA A 351 12.13 7.88 10.37
CA ALA A 351 11.05 7.20 11.08
C ALA A 351 10.86 7.84 12.46
N PHE A 352 9.63 8.24 12.77
CA PHE A 352 9.22 8.91 14.00
C PHE A 352 8.56 7.89 14.95
N GLY A 353 9.38 7.08 15.64
CA GLY A 353 8.98 6.28 16.81
C GLY A 353 7.95 5.13 16.60
N PRO A 354 7.68 4.31 17.64
CA PRO A 354 6.94 3.05 17.52
C PRO A 354 5.42 3.14 17.71
N ASP A 355 4.85 4.32 18.00
CA ASP A 355 3.46 4.45 18.47
C ASP A 355 2.38 4.40 17.37
N PHE A 356 2.69 3.85 16.20
CA PHE A 356 1.75 3.83 15.09
C PHE A 356 1.05 2.49 14.94
N GLU A 357 -0.26 2.50 15.17
CA GLU A 357 -1.13 1.44 14.66
C GLU A 357 -0.98 1.39 13.14
N PRO A 358 -0.64 0.22 12.56
CA PRO A 358 -0.61 0.04 11.12
C PRO A 358 -2.04 0.17 10.59
N GLN A 359 -2.46 1.40 10.28
CA GLN A 359 -3.65 1.60 9.46
C GLN A 359 -3.44 0.89 8.13
N GLY A 360 -4.55 0.38 7.60
CA GLY A 360 -4.49 -0.72 6.67
C GLY A 360 -3.48 -0.49 5.54
N ARG A 361 -2.61 -1.47 5.37
CA ARG A 361 -1.51 -1.44 4.44
C ARG A 361 -2.00 -1.87 3.06
N LEU A 362 -1.41 -1.28 2.01
CA LEU A 362 -1.87 -1.44 0.63
C LEU A 362 -1.60 -2.85 0.08
N ILE A 363 -2.42 -3.25 -0.90
CA ILE A 363 -2.32 -4.58 -1.53
C ILE A 363 -1.02 -4.67 -2.30
N PRO A 364 -0.19 -5.68 -2.02
CA PRO A 364 1.02 -5.87 -2.76
C PRO A 364 0.75 -6.51 -4.13
N SER A 365 0.13 -5.79 -5.07
CA SER A 365 -0.18 -6.31 -6.41
C SER A 365 0.15 -5.33 -7.53
N LYS A 366 0.49 -5.88 -8.70
CA LYS A 366 0.83 -5.14 -9.91
C LYS A 366 -0.27 -4.17 -10.32
N SER A 367 -1.54 -4.60 -10.27
CA SER A 367 -2.69 -3.76 -10.62
C SER A 367 -2.91 -2.62 -9.63
N ALA A 368 -2.73 -2.89 -8.33
CA ALA A 368 -2.75 -1.85 -7.31
C ALA A 368 -1.62 -0.83 -7.53
N ASP A 369 -0.41 -1.31 -7.82
CA ASP A 369 0.76 -0.46 -8.10
C ASP A 369 0.56 0.45 -9.32
N LYS A 370 -0.07 -0.07 -10.38
CA LYS A 370 -0.48 0.73 -11.56
C LYS A 370 -1.39 1.88 -11.15
N LEU A 371 -2.42 1.59 -10.34
CA LEU A 371 -3.35 2.61 -9.86
C LEU A 371 -2.67 3.66 -8.97
N ILE A 372 -1.72 3.25 -8.10
CA ILE A 372 -0.90 4.20 -7.32
C ILE A 372 -0.23 5.18 -8.27
N CYS A 373 0.38 4.66 -9.34
CA CYS A 373 1.09 5.45 -10.34
C CYS A 373 0.18 6.05 -11.42
N GLY A 374 -1.11 6.27 -11.16
CA GLY A 374 -1.97 6.97 -12.12
C GLY A 374 -2.20 6.21 -13.43
N MET A 375 -2.17 4.87 -13.41
CA MET A 375 -2.52 4.00 -14.52
C MET A 375 -3.74 3.14 -14.17
N LEU A 376 -4.67 3.00 -15.11
CA LEU A 376 -5.80 2.08 -15.02
C LEU A 376 -5.37 0.69 -15.51
N PRO A 377 -5.26 -0.31 -14.63
CA PRO A 377 -4.97 -1.67 -15.04
C PRO A 377 -6.18 -2.26 -15.77
N GLY A 378 -6.02 -2.63 -17.03
CA GLY A 378 -7.06 -3.36 -17.76
C GLY A 378 -6.99 -4.85 -17.48
N CYS A 379 -8.14 -5.52 -17.50
CA CYS A 379 -8.18 -6.98 -17.39
C CYS A 379 -7.40 -7.59 -18.56
N ASN A 380 -6.39 -8.45 -18.30
CA ASN A 380 -5.55 -9.03 -19.34
C ASN A 380 -6.34 -9.79 -20.44
N VAL A 381 -7.55 -10.24 -20.13
CA VAL A 381 -8.39 -10.99 -21.06
C VAL A 381 -9.43 -10.09 -21.75
N LEU A 382 -10.21 -9.34 -20.95
CA LEU A 382 -11.30 -8.54 -21.51
C LEU A 382 -10.84 -7.18 -22.02
N VAL A 383 -9.75 -6.62 -21.50
CA VAL A 383 -9.29 -5.28 -21.88
C VAL A 383 -7.93 -5.37 -22.56
N ASN A 384 -7.07 -6.32 -22.20
CA ASN A 384 -5.77 -6.58 -22.83
C ASN A 384 -4.85 -5.34 -23.00
N ARG A 385 -5.04 -4.29 -22.18
CA ARG A 385 -4.19 -3.09 -22.16
C ARG A 385 -4.39 -2.30 -20.87
N ASP A 386 -3.37 -1.56 -20.47
CA ASP A 386 -3.49 -0.55 -19.43
C ASP A 386 -3.75 0.83 -20.06
N PHE A 387 -4.27 1.77 -19.27
CA PHE A 387 -4.47 3.15 -19.69
C PHE A 387 -3.77 4.11 -18.75
N ASN A 388 -3.01 5.06 -19.30
CA ASN A 388 -2.47 6.16 -18.49
C ASN A 388 -3.62 7.08 -18.10
N LEU A 389 -3.79 7.34 -16.81
CA LEU A 389 -4.81 8.26 -16.29
C LEU A 389 -4.21 9.60 -15.88
N ILE A 390 -2.95 9.64 -15.50
CA ILE A 390 -2.23 10.85 -15.11
C ILE A 390 -1.01 11.02 -16.02
N ASP A 391 -0.96 12.14 -16.74
CA ASP A 391 0.19 12.48 -17.59
C ASP A 391 1.37 13.07 -16.78
N ASN A 392 2.48 13.35 -17.47
CA ASN A 392 3.68 13.93 -16.84
C ASN A 392 3.45 15.33 -16.25
N ASP A 393 2.47 16.07 -16.78
CA ASP A 393 2.04 17.37 -16.26
C ASP A 393 1.09 17.22 -15.06
N ARG A 394 0.92 15.99 -14.57
CA ARG A 394 0.06 15.62 -13.43
C ARG A 394 -1.41 15.93 -13.68
N ARG A 395 -1.82 16.01 -14.94
CA ARG A 395 -3.21 16.25 -15.33
C ARG A 395 -3.89 14.93 -15.60
N SER A 396 -5.17 14.86 -15.22
CA SER A 396 -5.97 13.70 -15.56
C SER A 396 -6.19 13.63 -17.07
N ILE A 397 -5.85 12.50 -17.68
CA ILE A 397 -6.21 12.12 -19.04
C ILE A 397 -7.71 11.78 -19.12
N LEU A 398 -8.40 11.60 -17.98
CA LEU A 398 -9.86 11.49 -17.94
C LEU A 398 -10.58 12.85 -17.94
N ASP A 399 -9.85 13.98 -17.96
CA ASP A 399 -10.50 15.28 -18.12
C ASP A 399 -11.21 15.35 -19.47
N LEU A 400 -12.54 15.30 -19.45
CA LEU A 400 -13.39 15.32 -20.63
C LEU A 400 -13.18 16.57 -21.51
N ARG A 401 -12.61 17.67 -20.98
CA ARG A 401 -12.21 18.84 -21.78
C ARG A 401 -11.07 18.52 -22.76
N ARG A 402 -10.34 17.44 -22.50
CA ARG A 402 -9.23 16.90 -23.27
C ARG A 402 -9.62 15.66 -24.09
N ALA A 403 -10.91 15.31 -24.15
CA ALA A 403 -11.41 14.12 -24.87
C ALA A 403 -11.01 14.00 -26.35
N GLN A 404 -10.56 15.08 -26.98
CA GLN A 404 -10.07 15.10 -28.36
C GLN A 404 -8.59 14.77 -28.51
N GLU A 405 -7.81 14.87 -27.44
CA GLU A 405 -6.37 14.63 -27.50
C GLU A 405 -6.10 13.20 -27.97
N PRO A 406 -5.04 13.00 -28.78
CA PRO A 406 -4.53 11.67 -29.05
C PRO A 406 -4.15 11.01 -27.72
N ASP A 407 -4.27 9.68 -27.63
CA ASP A 407 -4.01 8.89 -26.42
C ASP A 407 -5.03 9.06 -25.28
N HIS A 408 -6.09 9.85 -25.44
CA HIS A 408 -7.17 9.88 -24.46
C HIS A 408 -7.85 8.49 -24.35
N VAL A 409 -8.20 8.05 -23.14
CA VAL A 409 -8.79 6.71 -22.88
C VAL A 409 -9.97 6.41 -23.81
N LEU A 410 -10.85 7.40 -24.01
CA LEU A 410 -11.98 7.30 -24.94
C LEU A 410 -11.58 7.00 -26.39
N ASP A 411 -10.50 7.58 -26.89
CA ASP A 411 -9.98 7.29 -28.22
C ASP A 411 -9.42 5.87 -28.26
N GLN A 412 -8.65 5.49 -27.24
CA GLN A 412 -8.04 4.17 -27.12
C GLN A 412 -9.06 3.01 -27.06
N ILE A 413 -10.23 3.21 -26.44
CA ILE A 413 -11.32 2.21 -26.45
C ILE A 413 -12.18 2.27 -27.72
N GLY A 414 -11.87 3.16 -28.66
CA GLY A 414 -12.51 3.23 -29.98
C GLY A 414 -13.75 4.09 -30.07
N LEU A 415 -13.94 5.06 -29.15
CA LEU A 415 -15.07 5.99 -29.21
C LEU A 415 -14.94 6.92 -30.44
N PRO A 416 -15.99 7.09 -31.26
CA PRO A 416 -15.94 7.92 -32.46
C PRO A 416 -15.56 9.36 -32.17
N GLU A 417 -14.80 9.98 -33.07
CA GLU A 417 -14.40 11.39 -32.96
C GLU A 417 -15.61 12.32 -32.75
N LYS A 418 -16.71 12.08 -33.49
CA LYS A 418 -17.97 12.82 -33.33
C LYS A 418 -18.48 12.81 -31.89
N ALA A 419 -18.43 11.66 -31.21
CA ALA A 419 -18.86 11.53 -29.82
C ALA A 419 -17.87 12.22 -28.85
N ARG A 420 -16.56 12.13 -29.11
CA ARG A 420 -15.51 12.85 -28.36
C ARG A 420 -15.65 14.37 -28.49
N LEU A 421 -15.98 14.88 -29.68
CA LEU A 421 -16.29 16.29 -29.94
C LEU A 421 -17.52 16.75 -29.14
N GLN A 422 -18.58 15.93 -29.10
CA GLN A 422 -19.78 16.20 -28.30
C GLN A 422 -19.46 16.26 -26.81
N ILE A 423 -18.68 15.32 -26.29
CA ILE A 423 -18.20 15.31 -24.89
C ILE A 423 -17.47 16.61 -24.58
N LYS A 424 -16.47 17.00 -25.37
CA LYS A 424 -15.68 18.21 -25.09
C LYS A 424 -16.58 19.45 -25.06
N GLY A 425 -17.49 19.55 -26.02
CA GLY A 425 -18.46 20.65 -26.09
C GLY A 425 -19.39 20.70 -24.87
N ALA A 426 -19.88 19.54 -24.43
CA ALA A 426 -20.76 19.43 -23.28
C ALA A 426 -20.02 19.57 -21.95
N ALA A 427 -18.80 19.07 -21.81
CA ALA A 427 -17.95 19.22 -20.63
C ALA A 427 -17.60 20.69 -20.36
N ARG A 428 -17.37 21.49 -21.40
CA ARG A 428 -17.19 22.95 -21.28
C ARG A 428 -18.45 23.67 -20.79
N LYS A 429 -19.63 23.19 -21.14
CA LYS A 429 -20.91 23.86 -20.87
C LYS A 429 -21.57 23.41 -19.56
N TRP A 430 -21.51 22.12 -19.26
CA TRP A 430 -22.37 21.47 -18.25
C TRP A 430 -21.59 20.60 -17.26
N SER A 431 -20.26 20.50 -17.42
CA SER A 431 -19.40 19.73 -16.52
C SER A 431 -19.85 18.27 -16.35
N LEU A 432 -20.12 17.54 -17.45
CA LEU A 432 -20.64 16.15 -17.51
C LEU A 432 -19.95 15.17 -16.51
N PRO A 433 -20.46 15.00 -15.28
CA PRO A 433 -19.75 14.23 -14.28
C PRO A 433 -20.11 12.73 -14.30
N SER A 434 -21.12 12.32 -15.05
CA SER A 434 -21.57 10.92 -15.08
C SER A 434 -20.64 10.01 -15.85
N ILE A 435 -20.36 10.38 -17.10
CA ILE A 435 -19.73 9.50 -18.08
C ILE A 435 -18.27 9.17 -17.74
N HIS A 436 -17.51 10.13 -17.19
CA HIS A 436 -16.10 9.92 -16.86
C HIS A 436 -15.90 8.91 -15.72
N ASN A 437 -16.81 8.93 -14.75
CA ASN A 437 -16.76 8.09 -13.55
C ASN A 437 -17.12 6.64 -13.84
N GLU A 438 -17.69 6.33 -15.01
CA GLU A 438 -18.06 4.97 -15.41
C GLU A 438 -16.89 4.26 -16.11
N ILE A 439 -15.97 5.00 -16.75
CA ILE A 439 -14.81 4.42 -17.44
C ILE A 439 -13.93 3.58 -16.49
N VAL A 440 -13.65 4.12 -15.30
CA VAL A 440 -12.81 3.47 -14.29
C VAL A 440 -13.40 2.13 -13.83
N PRO A 441 -14.62 2.06 -13.27
CA PRO A 441 -15.19 0.80 -12.78
C PRO A 441 -15.47 -0.23 -13.89
N LEU A 442 -15.67 0.21 -15.13
CA LEU A 442 -15.91 -0.70 -16.25
C LEU A 442 -14.62 -1.28 -16.85
N LEU A 443 -13.53 -0.51 -16.91
CA LEU A 443 -12.26 -0.99 -17.51
C LEU A 443 -11.30 -1.60 -16.49
N CYS A 444 -11.44 -1.28 -15.20
CA CYS A 444 -10.52 -1.77 -14.18
C CYS A 444 -10.56 -3.31 -14.06
N ALA A 445 -9.38 -3.92 -14.04
CA ALA A 445 -9.19 -5.36 -13.83
C ALA A 445 -9.42 -5.81 -12.38
N PHE A 446 -9.36 -4.85 -11.47
CA PHE A 446 -9.06 -5.11 -10.08
C PHE A 446 -10.22 -4.70 -9.18
N LEU A 447 -10.58 -5.63 -8.28
CA LEU A 447 -11.39 -5.34 -7.11
C LEU A 447 -10.56 -5.43 -5.83
N PRO A 448 -10.86 -4.57 -4.85
CA PRO A 448 -10.34 -4.66 -3.49
C PRO A 448 -10.41 -6.05 -2.89
N ILE A 449 -9.40 -6.40 -2.09
CA ILE A 449 -9.30 -7.68 -1.39
C ILE A 449 -9.90 -7.52 0.01
N GLU A 450 -10.42 -8.62 0.54
CA GLU A 450 -10.99 -8.72 1.88
C GLU A 450 -10.02 -8.24 2.96
N GLY A 451 -10.54 -7.48 3.95
CA GLY A 451 -9.74 -6.93 5.04
C GLY A 451 -8.87 -5.73 4.69
N VAL A 452 -8.83 -5.28 3.43
CA VAL A 452 -7.87 -4.26 2.99
C VAL A 452 -8.44 -2.84 2.91
N SER A 453 -7.76 -1.89 3.54
CA SER A 453 -8.00 -0.45 3.43
C SER A 453 -7.57 0.16 2.10
N ALA A 454 -6.96 -0.58 1.16
CA ALA A 454 -6.40 0.03 -0.06
C ALA A 454 -7.46 0.80 -0.86
N VAL A 455 -8.71 0.39 -0.71
CA VAL A 455 -9.92 1.14 -1.09
C VAL A 455 -9.92 2.62 -0.69
N ARG A 456 -9.35 2.96 0.47
CA ARG A 456 -9.29 4.31 1.05
C ARG A 456 -8.15 5.17 0.51
N HIS A 457 -7.25 4.64 -0.32
CA HIS A 457 -6.02 5.35 -0.70
C HIS A 457 -5.86 5.61 -2.21
N TYR A 458 -6.86 5.28 -3.05
CA TYR A 458 -6.80 5.53 -4.49
C TYR A 458 -7.79 6.61 -4.92
N ALA A 459 -7.33 7.84 -5.16
CA ALA A 459 -8.23 8.85 -5.71
C ALA A 459 -7.57 10.00 -6.48
N HIS A 460 -6.71 9.65 -7.44
CA HIS A 460 -6.44 10.54 -8.56
C HIS A 460 -7.17 10.14 -9.85
N CYS A 461 -7.73 8.93 -9.89
CA CYS A 461 -8.55 8.45 -11.00
C CYS A 461 -9.96 9.09 -11.02
N TRP A 462 -10.37 9.75 -9.92
CA TRP A 462 -11.69 10.31 -9.70
C TRP A 462 -11.63 11.83 -9.68
N LEU A 463 -12.44 12.50 -10.51
CA LEU A 463 -12.66 13.94 -10.37
C LEU A 463 -13.68 14.18 -9.24
N GLU A 464 -13.59 15.34 -8.58
CA GLU A 464 -14.23 15.70 -7.29
C GLU A 464 -15.78 15.57 -7.21
N ARG A 465 -16.48 15.11 -8.25
CA ARG A 465 -17.95 15.00 -8.25
C ARG A 465 -18.40 13.68 -8.89
N ARG A 466 -18.54 12.65 -8.06
CA ARG A 466 -19.08 11.32 -8.42
C ARG A 466 -20.57 11.39 -8.72
N LYS A 467 -20.95 11.68 -9.97
CA LYS A 467 -22.37 11.68 -10.39
C LYS A 467 -22.63 10.70 -11.51
N SER A 468 -22.42 9.40 -11.32
CA SER A 468 -22.73 8.38 -12.34
C SER A 468 -23.90 7.48 -11.94
N VAL A 469 -24.52 6.83 -12.93
CA VAL A 469 -25.61 5.86 -12.74
C VAL A 469 -25.13 4.64 -11.95
N LEU A 470 -23.84 4.31 -12.05
CA LEU A 470 -23.20 3.21 -11.32
C LEU A 470 -22.89 3.58 -9.85
N HIS A 471 -22.57 4.85 -9.58
CA HIS A 471 -22.17 5.30 -8.26
C HIS A 471 -23.37 5.66 -7.38
N LEU A 472 -24.37 6.33 -7.97
CA LEU A 472 -25.52 6.83 -7.24
C LEU A 472 -26.64 5.79 -7.23
N TRP A 473 -27.29 5.66 -6.07
CA TRP A 473 -28.23 4.58 -5.83
C TRP A 473 -29.49 4.68 -6.70
N GLU A 474 -29.88 5.89 -7.09
CA GLU A 474 -31.00 6.15 -7.98
C GLU A 474 -30.81 5.39 -9.30
N GLY A 475 -29.59 5.44 -9.84
CA GLY A 475 -29.22 4.74 -11.05
C GLY A 475 -29.30 3.22 -10.89
N ARG A 476 -28.73 2.69 -9.80
CA ARG A 476 -28.75 1.26 -9.48
C ARG A 476 -30.17 0.72 -9.31
N TYR A 477 -31.01 1.46 -8.60
CA TYR A 477 -32.39 1.10 -8.36
C TYR A 477 -33.19 1.05 -9.65
N VAL A 478 -33.06 2.06 -10.53
CA VAL A 478 -33.73 2.06 -11.84
C VAL A 478 -33.28 0.90 -12.69
N LEU A 479 -31.98 0.60 -12.73
CA LEU A 479 -31.43 -0.52 -13.46
C LEU A 479 -32.06 -1.84 -12.99
N LEU A 480 -32.07 -2.09 -11.68
CA LEU A 480 -32.70 -3.28 -11.09
C LEU A 480 -34.21 -3.33 -11.38
N TYR A 481 -34.92 -2.21 -11.21
CA TYR A 481 -36.35 -2.13 -11.49
C TYR A 481 -36.67 -2.45 -12.95
N ARG A 482 -35.89 -1.92 -13.90
CA ARG A 482 -36.07 -2.18 -15.32
C ARG A 482 -35.72 -3.61 -15.69
N LEU A 483 -34.64 -4.16 -15.15
CA LEU A 483 -34.30 -5.57 -15.33
C LEU A 483 -35.42 -6.49 -14.81
N ARG A 484 -35.99 -6.16 -13.64
CA ARG A 484 -37.16 -6.86 -13.09
C ARG A 484 -38.37 -6.79 -14.02
N GLN A 485 -38.61 -5.66 -14.69
CA GLN A 485 -39.68 -5.55 -15.69
C GLN A 485 -39.39 -6.41 -16.93
N THR A 486 -38.16 -6.40 -17.43
CA THR A 486 -37.74 -7.21 -18.57
C THR A 486 -37.94 -8.71 -18.32
N LEU A 487 -37.70 -9.17 -17.09
CA LEU A 487 -37.87 -10.57 -16.68
C LEU A 487 -39.31 -10.95 -16.33
N ARG A 488 -40.25 -10.00 -16.23
CA ARG A 488 -41.67 -10.23 -15.87
C ARG A 488 -42.51 -10.70 -17.06
N VAL A 489 -42.16 -11.87 -17.57
CA VAL A 489 -43.10 -12.82 -18.20
C VAL A 489 -43.82 -13.57 -17.05
N PRO A 490 -45.14 -13.86 -17.13
CA PRO A 490 -45.89 -14.47 -16.02
C PRO A 490 -45.23 -15.76 -15.50
N ARG A 491 -45.23 -15.95 -14.17
CA ARG A 491 -44.80 -17.19 -13.49
C ARG A 491 -45.43 -18.40 -14.20
N GLY A 492 -44.64 -19.15 -14.96
CA GLY A 492 -45.11 -20.32 -15.70
C GLY A 492 -44.36 -20.66 -17.00
N VAL A 493 -43.61 -19.72 -17.59
CA VAL A 493 -42.80 -19.99 -18.80
C VAL A 493 -41.43 -19.30 -18.69
N HIS A 494 -40.46 -19.96 -18.05
CA HIS A 494 -39.09 -19.46 -17.88
C HIS A 494 -38.16 -19.75 -19.08
N HIS A 495 -38.70 -20.10 -20.26
CA HIS A 495 -37.89 -20.69 -21.34
C HIS A 495 -37.27 -19.70 -22.34
N SER A 496 -37.42 -18.38 -22.20
CA SER A 496 -36.97 -17.42 -23.24
C SER A 496 -35.83 -16.46 -22.86
N HIS A 497 -35.40 -16.41 -21.60
CA HIS A 497 -34.32 -15.50 -21.17
C HIS A 497 -33.01 -16.24 -20.95
N SER A 498 -31.88 -15.56 -21.19
CA SER A 498 -30.56 -16.13 -20.97
C SER A 498 -30.34 -16.39 -19.46
N PRO A 499 -29.76 -17.55 -19.06
CA PRO A 499 -29.44 -17.83 -17.67
C PRO A 499 -28.59 -16.74 -17.01
N GLN A 500 -27.68 -16.13 -17.79
CA GLN A 500 -26.81 -15.06 -17.37
C GLN A 500 -27.57 -13.80 -16.96
N LEU A 501 -28.67 -13.47 -17.66
CA LEU A 501 -29.50 -12.32 -17.33
C LEU A 501 -30.26 -12.55 -16.02
N ILE A 502 -30.73 -13.77 -15.77
CA ILE A 502 -31.37 -14.17 -14.51
C ILE A 502 -30.35 -14.06 -13.36
N THR A 503 -29.16 -14.63 -13.54
CA THR A 503 -28.08 -14.51 -12.54
C THR A 503 -27.68 -13.05 -12.28
N THR A 504 -27.70 -12.20 -13.31
CA THR A 504 -27.46 -10.76 -13.14
C THR A 504 -28.51 -10.11 -12.24
N TYR A 505 -29.79 -10.45 -12.43
CA TYR A 505 -30.88 -10.00 -11.58
C TYR A 505 -30.71 -10.49 -10.14
N ASP A 506 -30.42 -11.77 -9.94
CA ASP A 506 -30.25 -12.36 -8.61
C ASP A 506 -29.12 -11.67 -7.82
N TYR A 507 -28.00 -11.35 -8.47
CA TYR A 507 -26.92 -10.61 -7.83
C TYR A 507 -27.30 -9.17 -7.47
N LEU A 508 -28.00 -8.45 -8.35
CA LEU A 508 -28.46 -7.09 -8.04
C LEU A 508 -29.49 -7.08 -6.90
N GLU A 509 -30.39 -8.06 -6.87
CA GLU A 509 -31.36 -8.21 -5.78
C GLU A 509 -30.68 -8.55 -4.45
N HIS A 510 -29.69 -9.46 -4.47
CA HIS A 510 -28.88 -9.81 -3.30
C HIS A 510 -28.14 -8.58 -2.75
N LEU A 511 -27.46 -7.80 -3.62
CA LEU A 511 -26.79 -6.57 -3.19
C LEU A 511 -27.76 -5.55 -2.56
N MET A 512 -28.95 -5.37 -3.15
CA MET A 512 -29.96 -4.46 -2.63
C MET A 512 -30.56 -4.93 -1.29
N THR A 513 -30.83 -6.23 -1.16
CA THR A 513 -31.54 -6.80 -0.01
C THR A 513 -30.64 -6.97 1.20
N ASP A 514 -29.42 -7.48 1.00
CA ASP A 514 -28.54 -7.86 2.11
C ASP A 514 -27.59 -6.73 2.49
N TYR A 515 -27.31 -5.82 1.55
CA TYR A 515 -26.45 -4.64 1.74
C TYR A 515 -27.15 -3.33 1.32
N PRO A 516 -28.36 -3.04 1.85
CA PRO A 516 -29.13 -1.86 1.44
C PRO A 516 -28.37 -0.57 1.72
N GLN A 517 -27.64 -0.47 2.84
CA GLN A 517 -26.90 0.75 3.18
C GLN A 517 -25.81 1.07 2.14
N ASP A 518 -25.08 0.06 1.69
CA ASP A 518 -24.04 0.18 0.65
C ASP A 518 -24.64 0.37 -0.74
N PHE A 519 -25.72 -0.34 -1.04
CA PHE A 519 -26.44 -0.23 -2.30
C PHE A 519 -27.06 1.17 -2.48
N PHE A 520 -27.64 1.72 -1.40
CA PHE A 520 -28.23 3.05 -1.34
C PHE A 520 -27.26 4.17 -1.00
N GLY A 521 -26.00 3.87 -0.67
CA GLY A 521 -24.99 4.87 -0.34
C GLY A 521 -25.31 5.68 0.94
N LEU A 522 -26.03 5.08 1.88
CA LEU A 522 -26.47 5.71 3.13
C LEU A 522 -25.31 5.73 4.13
N LYS A 523 -24.72 6.91 4.33
CA LYS A 523 -23.40 7.11 4.97
C LYS A 523 -23.25 6.53 6.37
N ASP A 524 -24.32 6.49 7.16
CA ASP A 524 -24.18 6.24 8.61
C ASP A 524 -24.02 4.76 8.97
N ASP A 525 -24.26 3.82 8.04
CA ASP A 525 -24.23 2.37 8.32
C ASP A 525 -23.69 1.50 7.15
N ARG A 526 -22.91 2.08 6.23
CA ARG A 526 -22.33 1.29 5.13
C ARG A 526 -21.39 0.21 5.67
N ALA A 527 -21.60 -1.03 5.23
CA ALA A 527 -20.68 -2.12 5.54
C ALA A 527 -19.27 -1.79 5.04
N ILE A 528 -19.14 -1.14 3.88
CA ILE A 528 -17.85 -0.78 3.29
C ILE A 528 -17.07 0.23 4.13
N ASP A 529 -17.75 1.24 4.68
CA ASP A 529 -17.09 2.31 5.45
C ASP A 529 -16.58 1.79 6.79
N GLY A 530 -17.38 0.95 7.45
CA GLY A 530 -17.27 0.69 8.89
C GLY A 530 -17.35 2.00 9.70
N PRO A 531 -17.57 1.96 11.03
CA PRO A 531 -17.57 3.19 11.81
C PRO A 531 -16.15 3.74 11.85
N HIS A 532 -15.92 4.80 11.07
CA HIS A 532 -14.70 5.61 10.92
C HIS A 532 -13.42 4.99 11.50
N GLY A 533 -12.94 3.87 10.94
CA GLY A 533 -11.60 3.31 11.21
C GLY A 533 -11.26 2.93 12.66
N HIS A 534 -12.17 3.15 13.62
CA HIS A 534 -11.93 2.96 15.05
C HIS A 534 -13.00 2.08 15.72
N SER A 535 -13.98 1.59 14.95
CA SER A 535 -14.88 0.58 15.48
C SER A 535 -14.13 -0.71 15.74
N THR A 536 -13.99 -1.03 17.01
CA THR A 536 -13.57 -2.34 17.48
C THR A 536 -14.67 -3.40 17.33
N ASN A 537 -15.81 -3.07 16.70
CA ASN A 537 -16.93 -4.00 16.52
C ASN A 537 -16.59 -5.07 15.46
N PRO A 538 -16.36 -6.33 15.87
CA PRO A 538 -15.97 -7.40 14.96
C PRO A 538 -17.02 -7.68 13.88
N LYS A 539 -18.31 -7.50 14.21
CA LYS A 539 -19.43 -7.75 13.29
C LYS A 539 -19.44 -6.78 12.11
N ALA A 540 -19.02 -5.52 12.32
CA ALA A 540 -18.95 -4.54 11.23
C ALA A 540 -17.80 -4.89 10.26
N ALA A 541 -16.66 -5.35 10.79
CA ALA A 541 -15.54 -5.80 9.98
C ALA A 541 -15.86 -7.09 9.19
N GLU A 542 -16.56 -8.03 9.82
CA GLU A 542 -17.06 -9.26 9.19
C GLU A 542 -18.03 -8.93 8.05
N ARG A 543 -19.06 -8.12 8.30
CA ARG A 543 -20.03 -7.72 7.27
C ARG A 543 -19.38 -7.00 6.09
N ARG A 544 -18.39 -6.15 6.35
CA ARG A 544 -17.57 -5.50 5.30
C ARG A 544 -16.85 -6.52 4.43
N ASN A 545 -16.22 -7.49 5.08
CA ASN A 545 -15.46 -8.54 4.42
C ASN A 545 -16.37 -9.42 3.54
N GLU A 546 -17.55 -9.77 4.03
CA GLU A 546 -18.58 -10.49 3.26
C GLU A 546 -19.02 -9.70 2.01
N LEU A 547 -19.29 -8.40 2.14
CA LEU A 547 -19.64 -7.54 1.00
C LEU A 547 -18.52 -7.51 -0.05
N ILE A 548 -17.26 -7.34 0.39
CA ILE A 548 -16.10 -7.35 -0.50
C ILE A 548 -15.98 -8.72 -1.19
N ALA A 549 -16.15 -9.82 -0.46
CA ALA A 549 -16.12 -11.16 -1.02
C ALA A 549 -17.23 -11.37 -2.07
N LEU A 550 -18.44 -10.87 -1.81
CA LEU A 550 -19.54 -10.89 -2.77
C LEU A 550 -19.24 -10.07 -4.03
N CYS A 551 -18.76 -8.83 -3.88
CA CYS A 551 -18.39 -7.99 -5.02
C CYS A 551 -17.31 -8.67 -5.89
N ARG A 552 -16.34 -9.33 -5.27
CA ARG A 552 -15.31 -10.12 -5.97
C ARG A 552 -15.88 -11.32 -6.70
N LYS A 553 -16.81 -12.04 -6.07
CA LYS A 553 -17.51 -13.16 -6.71
C LYS A 553 -18.25 -12.66 -7.96
N ILE A 554 -18.99 -11.56 -7.83
CA ILE A 554 -19.72 -10.93 -8.94
C ILE A 554 -18.76 -10.56 -10.07
N HIS A 555 -17.69 -9.83 -9.78
CA HIS A 555 -16.77 -9.38 -10.82
C HIS A 555 -16.08 -10.53 -11.55
N ARG A 556 -15.62 -11.57 -10.84
CA ARG A 556 -15.06 -12.77 -11.48
C ARG A 556 -16.09 -13.44 -12.37
N TRP A 557 -17.31 -13.61 -11.86
CA TRP A 557 -18.41 -14.16 -12.65
C TRP A 557 -18.68 -13.31 -13.90
N THR A 558 -18.60 -11.97 -13.83
CA THR A 558 -18.71 -11.11 -15.02
C THR A 558 -17.54 -11.30 -15.99
N ASP A 559 -16.30 -11.46 -15.49
CA ASP A 559 -15.12 -11.72 -16.32
C ASP A 559 -15.29 -13.02 -17.12
N ASP A 560 -15.62 -14.11 -16.43
CA ASP A 560 -15.81 -15.44 -17.02
C ASP A 560 -16.98 -15.42 -18.00
N CYS A 561 -18.11 -14.85 -17.59
CA CYS A 561 -19.31 -14.79 -18.41
C CYS A 561 -19.10 -14.00 -19.72
N LEU A 562 -18.47 -12.83 -19.65
CA LEU A 562 -18.18 -12.03 -20.84
C LEU A 562 -17.15 -12.71 -21.75
N LYS A 563 -16.16 -13.38 -21.16
CA LYS A 563 -15.18 -14.18 -21.90
C LYS A 563 -15.85 -15.31 -22.67
N ASP A 564 -16.74 -16.07 -22.01
CA ASP A 564 -17.48 -17.18 -22.60
C ASP A 564 -18.44 -16.71 -23.70
N MET A 565 -19.01 -15.52 -23.55
CA MET A 565 -19.79 -14.84 -24.61
C MET A 565 -18.93 -14.32 -25.78
N GLY A 566 -17.62 -14.55 -25.77
CA GLY A 566 -16.71 -14.15 -26.84
C GLY A 566 -16.30 -12.68 -26.83
N PHE A 567 -16.51 -11.97 -25.71
CA PHE A 567 -16.11 -10.56 -25.60
C PHE A 567 -14.59 -10.34 -25.41
N ALA A 568 -13.83 -11.43 -25.21
CA ALA A 568 -12.37 -11.41 -25.17
C ALA A 568 -11.71 -11.40 -26.56
N LYS A 569 -12.47 -11.67 -27.63
CA LYS A 569 -11.95 -11.65 -29.00
C LYS A 569 -11.63 -10.22 -29.43
N GLU A 570 -10.59 -10.07 -30.23
CA GLU A 570 -10.14 -8.78 -30.75
C GLU A 570 -10.72 -8.49 -32.15
N ASP A 571 -11.00 -7.21 -32.40
CA ASP A 571 -11.32 -6.68 -33.71
C ASP A 571 -10.05 -6.47 -34.55
N ALA A 572 -10.22 -6.03 -35.81
CA ALA A 572 -9.11 -5.77 -36.72
C ALA A 572 -8.16 -4.66 -36.24
N GLN A 573 -8.55 -3.87 -35.24
CA GLN A 573 -7.75 -2.81 -34.64
C GLN A 573 -7.09 -3.25 -33.32
N GLY A 574 -7.14 -4.54 -32.98
CA GLY A 574 -6.57 -5.08 -31.73
C GLY A 574 -7.35 -4.70 -30.48
N ARG A 575 -8.60 -4.24 -30.62
CA ARG A 575 -9.47 -3.93 -29.48
C ARG A 575 -10.37 -5.11 -29.21
N THR A 576 -10.51 -5.47 -27.93
CA THR A 576 -11.45 -6.52 -27.57
C THR A 576 -12.89 -6.08 -27.83
N HIS A 577 -13.76 -7.04 -28.12
CA HIS A 577 -15.19 -6.80 -28.19
C HIS A 577 -15.75 -6.20 -26.88
N TYR A 578 -15.15 -6.50 -25.72
CA TYR A 578 -15.47 -5.85 -24.46
C TYR A 578 -15.11 -4.36 -24.43
N GLN A 579 -13.93 -3.96 -24.94
CA GLN A 579 -13.62 -2.53 -25.08
C GLN A 579 -14.66 -1.83 -25.98
N ASN A 580 -15.05 -2.48 -27.07
CA ASN A 580 -16.11 -1.98 -27.95
C ASN A 580 -17.46 -1.88 -27.23
N LEU A 581 -17.80 -2.82 -26.35
CA LEU A 581 -19.00 -2.78 -25.50
C LEU A 581 -18.97 -1.61 -24.52
N VAL A 582 -17.83 -1.36 -23.88
CA VAL A 582 -17.64 -0.20 -23.00
C VAL A 582 -17.76 1.10 -23.79
N ALA A 583 -17.11 1.20 -24.96
CA ALA A 583 -17.20 2.37 -25.81
C ALA A 583 -18.64 2.61 -26.32
N ALA A 584 -19.39 1.55 -26.62
CA ALA A 584 -20.79 1.62 -27.00
C ALA A 584 -21.67 2.14 -25.85
N HIS A 585 -21.46 1.64 -24.63
CA HIS A 585 -22.12 2.13 -23.42
C HIS A 585 -21.83 3.63 -23.20
N ILE A 586 -20.56 4.04 -23.30
CA ILE A 586 -20.17 5.44 -23.15
C ILE A 586 -20.80 6.30 -24.24
N ASN A 587 -20.83 5.85 -25.50
CA ASN A 587 -21.48 6.58 -26.60
C ASN A 587 -22.98 6.81 -26.33
N MET A 588 -23.67 5.76 -25.87
CA MET A 588 -25.07 5.82 -25.47
C MET A 588 -25.28 6.77 -24.29
N ALA A 589 -24.41 6.72 -23.28
CA ALA A 589 -24.45 7.61 -22.13
C ALA A 589 -24.35 9.08 -22.54
N ILE A 590 -23.43 9.43 -23.45
CA ILE A 590 -23.30 10.81 -24.00
C ILE A 590 -24.61 11.31 -24.59
N HIS A 591 -25.28 10.48 -25.40
CA HIS A 591 -26.54 10.84 -26.02
C HIS A 591 -27.65 11.03 -24.98
N SER A 592 -27.71 10.14 -23.98
CA SER A 592 -28.63 10.27 -22.84
C SER A 592 -28.42 11.58 -22.10
N THR A 593 -27.19 11.85 -21.67
CA THR A 593 -26.90 13.03 -20.86
C THR A 593 -27.10 14.32 -21.67
N THR A 594 -26.64 14.38 -22.92
CA THR A 594 -26.78 15.56 -23.79
C THR A 594 -28.24 15.87 -24.08
N SER A 595 -29.07 14.85 -24.31
CA SER A 595 -30.50 15.06 -24.53
C SER A 595 -31.19 15.62 -23.29
N ILE A 596 -30.84 15.15 -22.07
CA ILE A 596 -31.39 15.69 -20.81
C ILE A 596 -31.04 17.18 -20.66
N TYR A 597 -29.76 17.53 -20.84
CA TYR A 597 -29.32 18.93 -20.71
C TYR A 597 -29.91 19.85 -21.77
N SER A 598 -30.08 19.37 -23.00
CA SER A 598 -30.72 20.15 -24.07
C SER A 598 -32.20 20.45 -23.74
N ASN A 599 -32.90 19.50 -23.13
CA ASN A 599 -34.28 19.67 -22.68
C ASN A 599 -34.35 20.65 -21.49
N ALA A 600 -33.46 20.51 -20.51
CA ALA A 600 -33.37 21.43 -19.37
C ALA A 600 -33.07 22.87 -19.82
N LYS A 601 -32.17 23.06 -20.80
CA LYS A 601 -31.86 24.39 -21.36
C LYS A 601 -33.08 25.03 -22.04
N ARG A 602 -33.82 24.26 -22.85
CA ARG A 602 -35.06 24.74 -23.48
C ARG A 602 -36.10 25.18 -22.44
N GLN A 603 -36.16 24.51 -21.29
CA GLN A 603 -37.03 24.90 -20.18
C GLN A 603 -36.59 26.22 -19.52
N THR A 604 -35.28 26.44 -19.36
CA THR A 604 -34.76 27.70 -18.78
C THR A 604 -34.89 28.89 -19.73
N GLU A 605 -34.73 28.70 -21.05
CA GLU A 605 -34.82 29.77 -22.05
C GLU A 605 -36.27 30.07 -22.47
N PHE A 606 -37.19 29.10 -22.33
CA PHE A 606 -38.61 29.25 -22.66
C PHE A 606 -39.48 28.74 -21.49
N PRO A 607 -39.68 29.54 -20.44
CA PRO A 607 -40.49 29.13 -19.27
C PRO A 607 -41.96 28.86 -19.60
N SER A 608 -42.46 29.31 -20.75
CA SER A 608 -43.79 28.99 -21.29
C SER A 608 -43.84 27.67 -22.09
N CYS A 609 -42.73 26.95 -22.22
CA CYS A 609 -42.71 25.62 -22.83
C CYS A 609 -43.51 24.63 -21.95
N PRO A 610 -44.46 23.84 -22.48
CA PRO A 610 -45.35 22.92 -21.72
C PRO A 610 -44.64 21.77 -20.96
N LEU A 611 -43.31 21.78 -20.98
CA LEU A 611 -42.39 20.85 -20.33
C LEU A 611 -41.74 21.49 -19.09
N SER A 612 -42.45 22.37 -18.37
CA SER A 612 -41.95 22.96 -17.11
C SER A 612 -41.53 21.87 -16.11
N VAL A 613 -40.67 22.21 -15.17
CA VAL A 613 -40.15 21.33 -14.08
C VAL A 613 -41.28 20.65 -13.27
N GLU A 614 -42.53 21.08 -13.41
CA GLU A 614 -43.73 20.37 -12.93
C GLU A 614 -44.03 19.04 -13.65
N LYS A 615 -43.30 18.71 -14.72
CA LYS A 615 -43.34 17.43 -15.43
C LYS A 615 -41.99 16.73 -15.46
N ILE A 616 -41.23 16.75 -14.35
CA ILE A 616 -40.57 15.48 -14.01
C ILE A 616 -41.72 14.46 -13.99
N PRO A 617 -41.69 13.37 -14.76
CA PRO A 617 -42.87 12.52 -14.87
C PRO A 617 -43.36 12.17 -13.46
N ARG A 618 -44.59 12.61 -13.11
CA ARG A 618 -45.27 12.20 -11.86
C ARG A 618 -45.26 10.67 -11.68
N VAL A 619 -44.95 9.94 -12.75
CA VAL A 619 -44.63 8.52 -12.78
C VAL A 619 -43.55 8.10 -11.76
N TYR A 620 -42.54 8.93 -11.49
CA TYR A 620 -41.41 8.56 -10.60
C TYR A 620 -41.51 9.13 -9.20
N GLU A 621 -42.42 10.08 -9.00
CA GLU A 621 -42.69 10.66 -7.71
C GLU A 621 -43.15 9.60 -6.68
N PRO A 622 -44.01 8.62 -7.01
CA PRO A 622 -44.33 7.51 -6.10
C PRO A 622 -43.11 6.69 -5.70
N ILE A 623 -42.23 6.36 -6.67
CA ILE A 623 -41.02 5.57 -6.42
C ILE A 623 -40.04 6.34 -5.52
N LEU A 624 -39.80 7.62 -5.82
CA LEU A 624 -38.96 8.49 -5.01
C LEU A 624 -39.52 8.68 -3.61
N ARG A 625 -40.84 8.86 -3.48
CA ARG A 625 -41.52 9.01 -2.19
C ARG A 625 -41.44 7.73 -1.36
N GLU A 626 -41.62 6.57 -1.98
CA GLU A 626 -41.46 5.27 -1.34
C GLU A 626 -40.02 5.06 -0.85
N VAL A 627 -39.03 5.26 -1.72
CA VAL A 627 -37.62 4.98 -1.38
C VAL A 627 -37.04 5.99 -0.40
N LEU A 628 -37.38 7.28 -0.54
CA LEU A 628 -36.85 8.36 0.32
C LEU A 628 -37.75 8.65 1.53
N ALA A 629 -38.87 7.92 1.71
CA ALA A 629 -39.88 8.19 2.71
C ALA A 629 -40.32 9.67 2.76
N LEU A 630 -40.45 10.31 1.59
CA LEU A 630 -40.81 11.73 1.49
C LEU A 630 -42.31 11.90 1.78
N GLY A 631 -42.64 12.75 2.76
CA GLY A 631 -44.02 13.16 3.02
C GLY A 631 -44.63 13.87 1.81
N ASP A 632 -45.96 13.82 1.67
CA ASP A 632 -46.71 14.24 0.47
C ASP A 632 -46.36 15.65 -0.05
N ASP A 633 -45.93 16.56 0.82
CA ASP A 633 -45.58 17.94 0.44
C ASP A 633 -44.11 18.15 0.04
N THR A 634 -43.24 17.17 0.27
CA THR A 634 -41.79 17.31 0.02
C THR A 634 -41.43 16.91 -1.40
N ARG A 635 -40.92 17.87 -2.20
CA ARG A 635 -40.43 17.59 -3.55
C ARG A 635 -39.06 16.90 -3.51
N PRO A 636 -38.84 15.85 -4.31
CA PRO A 636 -37.52 15.23 -4.41
C PRO A 636 -36.49 16.21 -5.01
N PRO A 637 -35.22 16.16 -4.59
CA PRO A 637 -34.19 17.03 -5.13
C PRO A 637 -34.03 16.82 -6.65
N TRP A 638 -33.99 17.91 -7.42
CA TRP A 638 -33.89 17.89 -8.89
C TRP A 638 -32.76 17.01 -9.43
N VAL A 639 -31.61 16.97 -8.74
CA VAL A 639 -30.46 16.14 -9.14
C VAL A 639 -30.82 14.65 -9.16
N LEU A 640 -31.66 14.18 -8.23
CA LEU A 640 -32.07 12.78 -8.16
C LEU A 640 -32.98 12.43 -9.34
N CYS A 641 -33.92 13.31 -9.64
CA CYS A 641 -34.82 13.18 -10.80
C CYS A 641 -34.04 13.11 -12.11
N GLN A 642 -32.98 13.92 -12.25
CA GLN A 642 -32.10 13.89 -13.41
C GLN A 642 -31.41 12.53 -13.59
N LEU A 643 -30.89 11.94 -12.50
CA LEU A 643 -30.18 10.66 -12.53
C LEU A 643 -31.12 9.49 -12.83
N LEU A 644 -32.33 9.52 -12.27
CA LEU A 644 -33.36 8.53 -12.60
C LEU A 644 -33.71 8.58 -14.09
N GLU A 645 -33.90 9.78 -14.63
CA GLU A 645 -34.18 9.97 -16.05
C GLU A 645 -33.00 9.49 -16.92
N GLU A 646 -31.76 9.77 -16.52
CA GLU A 646 -30.55 9.30 -17.19
C GLU A 646 -30.47 7.77 -17.22
N ALA A 647 -30.69 7.12 -16.08
CA ALA A 647 -30.66 5.66 -15.95
C ALA A 647 -31.76 4.98 -16.80
N GLN A 648 -32.96 5.57 -16.88
CA GLN A 648 -34.01 5.05 -17.75
C GLN A 648 -33.67 5.20 -19.22
N ARG A 649 -33.10 6.34 -19.61
CA ARG A 649 -32.64 6.56 -20.97
C ARG A 649 -31.53 5.59 -21.35
N TYR A 650 -30.68 5.15 -20.41
CA TYR A 650 -29.71 4.09 -20.70
C TYR A 650 -30.41 2.80 -21.12
N VAL A 651 -31.40 2.35 -20.36
CA VAL A 651 -32.16 1.13 -20.71
C VAL A 651 -32.97 1.32 -22.01
N HIS A 652 -33.57 2.50 -22.21
CA HIS A 652 -34.30 2.81 -23.44
C HIS A 652 -33.38 2.81 -24.67
N TYR A 653 -32.23 3.48 -24.58
CA TYR A 653 -31.30 3.58 -25.69
C TYR A 653 -30.55 2.27 -25.96
N MET A 654 -30.36 1.41 -24.96
CA MET A 654 -29.78 0.08 -25.17
C MET A 654 -30.52 -0.69 -26.28
N ALA A 655 -31.86 -0.57 -26.34
CA ALA A 655 -32.72 -1.22 -27.35
C ALA A 655 -33.11 -0.31 -28.54
N CYS A 656 -32.65 0.94 -28.59
CA CYS A 656 -33.06 1.91 -29.62
C CYS A 656 -32.32 1.72 -30.95
N GLU A 657 -33.00 1.80 -32.09
CA GLU A 657 -32.36 1.59 -33.39
C GLU A 657 -31.26 2.60 -33.72
N ASP A 658 -31.40 3.87 -33.32
CA ASP A 658 -30.50 4.93 -33.77
C ASP A 658 -29.20 5.06 -32.97
N HIS A 659 -29.28 4.79 -31.66
CA HIS A 659 -28.20 5.03 -30.70
C HIS A 659 -27.91 3.81 -29.79
N SER A 660 -28.38 2.62 -30.17
CA SER A 660 -28.13 1.42 -29.37
C SER A 660 -26.67 1.00 -29.32
N VAL A 661 -26.37 0.39 -28.19
CA VAL A 661 -25.19 -0.45 -28.00
C VAL A 661 -25.10 -1.48 -29.13
N ALA A 662 -26.22 -2.11 -29.50
CA ALA A 662 -26.27 -3.09 -30.57
C ALA A 662 -25.87 -2.52 -31.93
N LYS A 663 -26.39 -1.37 -32.33
CA LYS A 663 -26.00 -0.70 -33.58
C LYS A 663 -24.51 -0.39 -33.60
N TYR A 664 -24.00 0.22 -32.53
CA TYR A 664 -22.58 0.58 -32.42
C TYR A 664 -21.64 -0.62 -32.60
N LEU A 665 -22.00 -1.77 -32.00
CA LEU A 665 -21.23 -3.01 -32.08
C LEU A 665 -21.31 -3.64 -33.48
N ARG A 666 -22.50 -3.65 -34.11
CA ARG A 666 -22.67 -4.17 -35.48
C ARG A 666 -21.89 -3.38 -36.52
N GLU A 667 -21.85 -2.06 -36.40
CA GLU A 667 -21.04 -1.19 -37.27
C GLU A 667 -19.54 -1.51 -37.19
N ARG A 668 -19.10 -2.21 -36.13
CA ARG A 668 -17.72 -2.68 -35.93
C ARG A 668 -17.54 -4.17 -36.24
N GLY A 669 -18.52 -4.78 -36.91
CA GLY A 669 -18.43 -6.17 -37.36
C GLY A 669 -18.81 -7.21 -36.32
N LEU A 670 -19.42 -6.82 -35.19
CA LEU A 670 -19.87 -7.77 -34.18
C LEU A 670 -21.17 -8.47 -34.62
N THR A 671 -21.14 -9.79 -34.72
CA THR A 671 -22.27 -10.60 -35.21
C THR A 671 -23.22 -11.10 -34.13
N CYS A 672 -23.04 -10.68 -32.87
CA CYS A 672 -23.89 -11.11 -31.76
C CYS A 672 -25.35 -10.69 -31.98
N SER A 673 -26.28 -11.52 -31.52
CA SER A 673 -27.71 -11.20 -31.50
C SER A 673 -27.99 -10.02 -30.55
N VAL A 674 -29.13 -9.32 -30.76
CA VAL A 674 -29.54 -8.22 -29.87
C VAL A 674 -29.66 -8.70 -28.41
N SER A 675 -30.19 -9.90 -28.21
CA SER A 675 -30.38 -10.48 -26.88
C SER A 675 -29.05 -10.79 -26.18
N GLU A 676 -28.04 -11.26 -26.91
CA GLU A 676 -26.70 -11.47 -26.37
C GLU A 676 -26.03 -10.13 -26.00
N ILE A 677 -26.19 -9.10 -26.82
CA ILE A 677 -25.66 -7.76 -26.55
C ILE A 677 -26.34 -7.14 -25.32
N GLU A 678 -27.66 -7.25 -25.22
CA GLU A 678 -28.42 -6.81 -24.05
C GLU A 678 -27.95 -7.53 -22.79
N THR A 679 -27.81 -8.86 -22.86
CA THR A 679 -27.31 -9.68 -21.74
C THR A 679 -25.91 -9.21 -21.32
N ALA A 680 -24.99 -9.02 -22.28
CA ALA A 680 -23.63 -8.55 -22.02
C ALA A 680 -23.61 -7.14 -21.41
N TRP A 681 -24.50 -6.26 -21.85
CA TRP A 681 -24.64 -4.91 -21.30
C TRP A 681 -25.13 -4.94 -19.86
N TRP A 682 -26.10 -5.80 -19.50
CA TRP A 682 -26.54 -5.96 -18.11
C TRP A 682 -25.42 -6.49 -17.20
N ILE A 683 -24.63 -7.46 -17.69
CA ILE A 683 -23.45 -7.97 -16.98
C ILE A 683 -22.42 -6.86 -16.77
N LEU A 684 -22.18 -6.01 -17.78
CA LEU A 684 -21.32 -4.83 -17.69
C LEU A 684 -21.80 -3.85 -16.60
N MET A 685 -23.11 -3.57 -16.53
CA MET A 685 -23.66 -2.69 -15.49
C MET A 685 -23.48 -3.28 -14.08
N LEU A 686 -23.75 -4.58 -13.90
CA LEU A 686 -23.52 -5.27 -12.62
C LEU A 686 -22.05 -5.21 -12.21
N ARG A 687 -21.12 -5.42 -13.15
CA ARG A 687 -19.67 -5.27 -12.90
C ARG A 687 -19.35 -3.90 -12.32
N GLY A 688 -19.84 -2.84 -12.96
CA GLY A 688 -19.58 -1.46 -12.54
C GLY A 688 -20.16 -1.13 -11.15
N ILE A 689 -21.35 -1.65 -10.83
CA ILE A 689 -21.99 -1.51 -9.52
C ILE A 689 -21.20 -2.23 -8.43
N ALA A 690 -20.84 -3.50 -8.67
CA ALA A 690 -20.04 -4.28 -7.73
C ALA A 690 -18.66 -3.64 -7.48
N TRP A 691 -18.05 -3.09 -8.53
CA TRP A 691 -16.83 -2.31 -8.40
C TRP A 691 -17.04 -1.11 -7.49
N ASN A 692 -18.09 -0.32 -7.73
CA ASN A 692 -18.33 0.86 -6.93
C ASN A 692 -18.63 0.54 -5.45
N MET A 693 -19.45 -0.47 -5.18
CA MET A 693 -19.80 -0.91 -3.82
C MET A 693 -18.62 -1.49 -3.04
N SER A 694 -17.57 -1.94 -3.73
CA SER A 694 -16.33 -2.37 -3.10
C SER A 694 -15.40 -1.22 -2.72
N THR A 695 -15.73 0.03 -3.09
CA THR A 695 -14.84 1.19 -2.96
C THR A 695 -15.37 2.31 -2.05
N ILE A 696 -14.47 3.12 -1.48
CA ILE A 696 -14.75 4.24 -0.55
C ILE A 696 -14.06 5.52 -1.09
N ASP A 697 -14.61 6.67 -0.72
CA ASP A 697 -14.20 8.00 -1.18
C ASP A 697 -13.10 8.59 -0.29
N HIS A 698 -11.82 8.37 -0.60
CA HIS A 698 -10.74 9.11 0.05
C HIS A 698 -9.54 9.34 -0.90
N CYS A 699 -9.28 10.60 -1.24
CA CYS A 699 -8.05 11.08 -1.90
C CYS A 699 -7.12 11.71 -0.89
N TRP A 700 -5.84 11.36 -0.97
CA TRP A 700 -4.80 11.96 -0.16
C TRP A 700 -3.51 12.10 -0.98
N GLY A 701 -2.93 13.30 -1.02
CA GLY A 701 -1.61 13.56 -1.65
C GLY A 701 -1.66 14.09 -3.08
N GLU A 702 -0.48 14.30 -3.68
CA GLU A 702 -0.34 14.68 -5.09
C GLU A 702 -0.52 13.49 -6.04
N PRO A 703 -1.14 13.69 -7.22
CA PRO A 703 -1.23 12.66 -8.25
C PRO A 703 0.15 12.23 -8.74
N ILE A 704 0.38 10.92 -8.74
CA ILE A 704 1.59 10.29 -9.26
C ILE A 704 1.38 10.01 -10.76
N PRO A 705 2.24 10.56 -11.65
CA PRO A 705 2.17 10.28 -13.09
C PRO A 705 2.41 8.81 -13.45
N ALA A 706 1.81 8.38 -14.56
CA ALA A 706 2.04 7.05 -15.16
C ALA A 706 3.51 6.78 -15.46
N SER A 707 4.30 7.81 -15.78
CA SER A 707 5.73 7.67 -16.06
C SER A 707 6.58 7.21 -14.87
N PHE A 708 6.04 7.20 -13.65
CA PHE A 708 6.71 6.63 -12.48
C PHE A 708 6.53 5.11 -12.37
N TYR A 709 5.50 4.54 -12.99
CA TYR A 709 5.33 3.09 -13.07
C TYR A 709 6.37 2.53 -14.05
N ASP A 710 7.19 1.57 -13.62
CA ASP A 710 8.36 1.04 -14.36
C ASP A 710 9.49 2.05 -14.65
N ASN A 711 9.54 3.18 -13.94
CA ASN A 711 10.71 4.05 -13.96
C ASN A 711 11.92 3.38 -13.29
N HIS A 712 12.92 3.04 -14.09
CA HIS A 712 14.15 2.36 -13.66
C HIS A 712 15.30 3.31 -13.27
N VAL A 713 15.06 4.63 -13.20
CA VAL A 713 16.08 5.58 -12.74
C VAL A 713 16.53 5.17 -11.33
N PRO A 714 17.84 4.97 -11.11
CA PRO A 714 18.34 4.61 -9.80
C PRO A 714 18.19 5.80 -8.85
N ALA A 715 17.69 5.50 -7.66
CA ALA A 715 17.65 6.38 -6.51
C ALA A 715 18.52 5.79 -5.41
N TRP A 716 19.21 6.66 -4.70
CA TRP A 716 20.07 6.28 -3.59
C TRP A 716 19.35 6.61 -2.28
N MET A 717 19.50 5.79 -1.25
CA MET A 717 18.85 6.01 0.04
C MET A 717 19.86 6.01 1.18
N THR A 718 19.75 7.01 2.05
CA THR A 718 20.52 7.20 3.29
C THR A 718 19.70 6.99 4.53
#